data_AF-L8FT36-F1
#
_entry.id   AF-L8FT36-F1
#
_cell.length_a   1.000
_cell.length_b   1.000
_cell.length_c   1.000
_cell.angle_alpha   90.00
_cell.angle_beta   90.00
_cell.angle_gamma   90.00
#
_symmetry.space_group_name_H-M   'P 1'
#
loop_
_entity.id
_entity.type
_entity.pdbx_description
1 polymer ?
#
loop_
_entity_poly.entity_id
_entity_poly.type
_entity_poly.pdbx_seq_one_letter_code
_entity_poly.pdbx_strand_id
1 'polypeptide(L)'
;MALYGLKVSPLLWYREFTATLADLGLSPVPGVNCLFTNGWLTLLFYVDDVILFCSKANLPKMTGFEAELLKRYEFRKLGEIDHFLGIRVIRDRASKKVWLLQDAYISKIVAKYNVKLHQTKPKTPLPTTPLMANSLQASKNEIYEYQQKVGSINYSSVITRADIARAVSKLSKFLQNPSREHLFAVDQTILYLDATKYYAILYNGSVKDYKRLFLCASDASFADNLLTRFSSQGYIFTLFGGIIHYRATKQKTVTTSSTEAELLALQLTAGELMWWMRFFKAIHFELDEPFTILCDNQQTLRLLNRETPKLVTKLRHVDVHQLWLRQEVQKGTFKTEWVPTSQMPADGFTKELPRQKHEEFLPSLRVTVIKGTNLSIMRLASTDKRMPSLVLALVIPSLFVLTRTRERKRTGKSRCHHILQQAHGGAADEFFRGEPDGQQQNYQQQNYQQQQPYQQQNYQQTDYNQNAGNDQAPPYNAPSNPNEKQEFHEAFKVSKPKWNDLWAAILFLATCAGFVVVSGLSLNGYQVTSHGSTTNNTFGLNKLTIVLFAYVLAVAFVISFAYFWCVRAFTKQIIWITGILQIVFGIGTAVFYLWAKEYAAGIVFLVFTVFYIICFISWIPRIPFSVLMLQAVIDVAKNYGHVFVVSLVGGLIATAFGAWFTVTLVAVYARYNPGNAACSTYGGCSTAKVIGLIVFITFAGYWITEVLKNIIHVTISGVYGSWYFCSQKQSGFPKGATRGAFKRSVTYSFGSISFGSLIVAIIQLLRQVCNAAKQNSAAQGNMVGQIMFCILGCLISLLDWLVQFFNEYAFSYIALYGKAYIPAAKSTWHMMKDRGIDALVNECLINPVLTMGSVFVAYVCVLMSYLYLRYGNVVMDTNYYAVIMAYSFLVGLQICNVFLVPIKSGVATLFVAMAFDPAVLQNEFPDLYDRMVGVYPHVQQVVHA
;
A
#
# COMPACT_ATOMS: atom_id res chain seq x y z
N MET A 1 -21.08 15.54 -0.36
CA MET A 1 -21.66 15.51 1.01
C MET A 1 -20.62 14.91 1.95
N ALA A 2 -20.08 15.67 2.91
CA ALA A 2 -19.07 15.20 3.86
C ALA A 2 -19.76 14.71 5.15
N LEU A 3 -19.91 13.39 5.32
CA LEU A 3 -20.53 12.79 6.50
C LEU A 3 -19.47 12.48 7.56
N TYR A 4 -19.70 12.84 8.83
CA TYR A 4 -18.74 12.61 9.90
C TYR A 4 -18.37 11.12 10.02
N GLY A 5 -17.07 10.81 10.19
CA GLY A 5 -16.55 9.44 10.32
C GLY A 5 -16.12 8.75 9.02
N LEU A 6 -16.47 9.28 7.84
CA LEU A 6 -15.91 8.77 6.57
C LEU A 6 -14.47 9.27 6.36
N LYS A 7 -13.58 8.39 5.90
CA LYS A 7 -12.17 8.68 5.61
C LYS A 7 -11.98 9.88 4.66
N VAL A 8 -12.95 10.15 3.77
CA VAL A 8 -12.88 11.21 2.75
C VAL A 8 -13.52 12.53 3.20
N SER A 9 -14.26 12.54 4.30
CA SER A 9 -14.91 13.75 4.79
C SER A 9 -13.93 14.90 5.12
N PRO A 10 -12.76 14.67 5.73
CA PRO A 10 -11.76 15.73 5.92
C PRO A 10 -11.23 16.30 4.61
N LEU A 11 -11.04 15.46 3.58
CA LEU A 11 -10.55 15.89 2.27
C LEU A 11 -11.60 16.72 1.52
N LEU A 12 -12.86 16.28 1.52
CA LEU A 12 -13.97 17.03 0.92
C LEU A 12 -14.15 18.37 1.62
N TRP A 13 -14.08 18.39 2.96
CA TRP A 13 -14.15 19.61 3.74
C TRP A 13 -12.99 20.56 3.42
N TYR A 14 -11.76 20.05 3.33
CA TYR A 14 -10.61 20.84 2.91
C TYR A 14 -10.80 21.46 1.52
N ARG A 15 -11.29 20.70 0.54
CA ARG A 15 -11.53 21.21 -0.83
C ARG A 15 -12.61 22.28 -0.87
N GLU A 16 -13.74 22.06 -0.19
CA GLU A 16 -14.84 23.01 -0.09
C GLU A 16 -14.38 24.32 0.57
N PHE A 17 -13.69 24.21 1.71
CA PHE A 17 -13.20 25.37 2.43
C PHE A 17 -12.13 26.11 1.62
N THR A 18 -11.22 25.39 0.96
CA THR A 18 -10.21 25.96 0.05
C THR A 18 -10.84 26.75 -1.09
N ALA A 19 -11.87 26.20 -1.75
CA ALA A 19 -12.61 26.91 -2.81
C ALA A 19 -13.25 28.19 -2.27
N THR A 20 -13.85 28.11 -1.08
CA THR A 20 -14.47 29.28 -0.45
C THR A 20 -13.44 30.37 -0.12
N LEU A 21 -12.25 29.99 0.35
CA LEU A 21 -11.17 30.94 0.66
C LEU A 21 -10.62 31.59 -0.62
N ALA A 22 -10.53 30.83 -1.71
CA ALA A 22 -10.16 31.37 -3.02
C ALA A 22 -11.19 32.39 -3.51
N ASP A 23 -12.49 32.10 -3.37
CA ASP A 23 -13.57 33.03 -3.73
C ASP A 23 -13.54 34.32 -2.91
N LEU A 24 -13.09 34.25 -1.65
CA LEU A 24 -12.90 35.42 -0.78
C LEU A 24 -11.55 36.12 -1.00
N GLY A 25 -10.79 35.72 -2.02
CA GLY A 25 -9.57 36.38 -2.45
C GLY A 25 -8.31 35.99 -1.67
N LEU A 26 -8.29 34.84 -0.99
CA LEU A 26 -7.06 34.27 -0.43
C LEU A 26 -6.47 33.22 -1.36
N SER A 27 -5.15 33.25 -1.51
CA SER A 27 -4.40 32.25 -2.27
C SER A 27 -3.75 31.22 -1.33
N PRO A 28 -3.73 29.93 -1.69
CA PRO A 28 -2.99 28.93 -0.92
C PRO A 28 -1.48 29.20 -1.02
N VAL A 29 -0.78 29.04 0.10
CA VAL A 29 0.68 29.15 0.15
C VAL A 29 1.31 27.89 -0.46
N PRO A 30 2.11 28.00 -1.55
CA PRO A 30 2.71 26.85 -2.20
C PRO A 30 3.58 26.02 -1.24
N GLY A 31 3.35 24.70 -1.21
CA GLY A 31 4.10 23.78 -0.36
C GLY A 31 3.67 23.74 1.11
N VAL A 32 2.68 24.53 1.52
CA VAL A 32 2.07 24.46 2.86
C VAL A 32 0.56 24.32 2.73
N ASN A 33 0.10 23.07 2.75
CA ASN A 33 -1.33 22.78 2.84
C ASN A 33 -1.88 23.45 4.10
N CYS A 34 -3.11 23.98 4.02
CA CYS A 34 -3.81 24.66 5.12
C CYS A 34 -3.41 26.10 5.44
N LEU A 35 -2.43 26.69 4.76
CA LEU A 35 -2.09 28.11 4.93
C LEU A 35 -2.50 28.91 3.68
N PHE A 36 -3.19 30.02 3.91
CA PHE A 36 -3.72 30.89 2.88
C PHE A 36 -3.33 32.34 3.16
N THR A 37 -3.03 33.11 2.12
CA THR A 37 -2.67 34.53 2.28
C THR A 37 -3.08 35.37 1.07
N ASN A 38 -3.31 36.65 1.31
CA ASN A 38 -3.49 37.70 0.30
C ASN A 38 -2.62 38.94 0.61
N GLY A 39 -1.52 38.72 1.34
CA GLY A 39 -0.57 39.76 1.78
C GLY A 39 -1.02 40.52 3.03
N TRP A 40 -2.30 40.88 3.16
CA TRP A 40 -2.80 41.63 4.33
C TRP A 40 -3.43 40.75 5.41
N LEU A 41 -3.95 39.58 5.02
CA LEU A 41 -4.52 38.55 5.86
C LEU A 41 -3.81 37.22 5.58
N THR A 42 -3.44 36.51 6.64
CA THR A 42 -2.97 35.13 6.59
C THR A 42 -3.92 34.27 7.41
N LEU A 43 -4.42 33.19 6.82
CA LEU A 43 -5.36 32.27 7.44
C LEU A 43 -4.73 30.88 7.51
N LEU A 44 -4.70 30.32 8.73
CA LEU A 44 -4.31 28.95 8.99
C LEU A 44 -5.56 28.13 9.34
N PHE A 45 -5.74 26.98 8.73
CA PHE A 45 -6.93 26.16 8.90
C PHE A 45 -6.58 24.70 9.18
N TYR A 46 -6.95 24.18 10.36
CA TYR A 46 -6.72 22.79 10.72
C TYR A 46 -8.03 22.11 11.06
N VAL A 47 -8.53 21.28 10.15
CA VAL A 47 -9.79 20.51 10.29
C VAL A 47 -10.99 21.42 10.61
N ASP A 48 -11.28 21.71 11.86
CA ASP A 48 -12.40 22.54 12.32
C ASP A 48 -11.97 23.88 12.93
N ASP A 49 -10.67 24.04 13.20
CA ASP A 49 -10.08 25.25 13.78
C ASP A 49 -9.52 26.18 12.70
N VAL A 50 -9.94 27.45 12.71
CA VAL A 50 -9.42 28.50 11.82
C VAL A 50 -8.76 29.60 12.63
N ILE A 51 -7.52 29.96 12.29
CA ILE A 51 -6.78 31.08 12.86
C ILE A 51 -6.57 32.15 11.79
N LEU A 52 -6.93 33.40 12.11
CA LEU A 52 -6.71 34.55 11.27
C LEU A 52 -5.59 35.44 11.83
N PHE A 53 -4.60 35.74 11.01
CA PHE A 53 -3.50 36.65 11.30
C PHE A 53 -3.63 37.90 10.41
N CYS A 54 -3.76 39.08 11.02
CA CYS A 54 -3.70 40.35 10.30
C CYS A 54 -2.96 41.42 11.10
N SER A 55 -2.50 42.46 10.41
CA SER A 55 -1.95 43.64 11.05
C SER A 55 -3.07 44.48 11.68
N LYS A 56 -2.71 45.29 12.68
CA LYS A 56 -3.66 46.20 13.34
C LYS A 56 -4.33 47.18 12.35
N ALA A 57 -3.65 47.59 11.27
CA ALA A 57 -4.23 48.48 10.28
C ALA A 57 -5.37 47.84 9.47
N ASN A 58 -5.33 46.51 9.30
CA ASN A 58 -6.26 45.78 8.43
C ASN A 58 -7.44 45.12 9.17
N LEU A 59 -7.62 45.36 10.46
CA LEU A 59 -8.71 44.72 11.19
C LEU A 59 -10.11 45.06 10.64
N PRO A 60 -10.45 46.31 10.26
CA PRO A 60 -11.77 46.56 9.69
C PRO A 60 -12.06 45.67 8.47
N LYS A 61 -11.04 45.44 7.62
CA LYS A 61 -11.12 44.51 6.48
C LYS A 61 -11.27 43.06 6.95
N MET A 62 -10.53 42.65 7.99
CA MET A 62 -10.65 41.31 8.57
C MET A 62 -12.05 41.06 9.16
N THR A 63 -12.67 42.05 9.81
CA THR A 63 -14.03 41.91 10.35
C THR A 63 -15.07 41.76 9.23
N GLY A 64 -14.88 42.46 8.10
CA GLY A 64 -15.70 42.23 6.90
C GLY A 64 -15.55 40.81 6.37
N PHE A 65 -14.32 40.34 6.20
CA PHE A 65 -14.02 38.96 5.79
C PHE A 65 -14.61 37.92 6.75
N GLU A 66 -14.48 38.14 8.06
CA GLU A 66 -15.05 37.28 9.10
C GLU A 66 -16.58 37.19 8.98
N ALA A 67 -17.25 38.32 8.74
CA ALA A 67 -18.69 38.35 8.55
C ALA A 67 -19.12 37.59 7.29
N GLU A 68 -18.35 37.63 6.20
CA GLU A 68 -18.61 36.82 5.01
C GLU A 68 -18.41 35.33 5.25
N LEU A 69 -17.36 34.95 6.00
CA LEU A 69 -17.12 33.57 6.39
C LEU A 69 -18.27 33.03 7.25
N LEU A 70 -18.75 33.83 8.20
CA LEU A 70 -19.88 33.51 9.09
C LEU A 70 -21.23 33.44 8.38
N LYS A 71 -21.39 34.14 7.24
CA LYS A 71 -22.59 33.99 6.39
C LYS A 71 -22.62 32.63 5.69
N ARG A 72 -21.46 32.11 5.29
CA ARG A 72 -21.34 30.84 4.56
C ARG A 72 -21.29 29.63 5.49
N TYR A 73 -20.71 29.80 6.68
CA TYR A 73 -20.48 28.72 7.62
C TYR A 73 -20.87 29.10 9.05
N GLU A 74 -21.45 28.14 9.76
CA GLU A 74 -21.73 28.25 11.19
C GLU A 74 -20.43 28.09 11.99
N PHE A 75 -19.69 29.19 12.19
CA PHE A 75 -18.55 29.22 13.09
C PHE A 75 -18.85 29.95 14.41
N ARG A 76 -18.19 29.51 15.48
CA ARG A 76 -18.20 30.05 16.83
C ARG A 76 -16.93 30.83 17.06
N LYS A 77 -17.08 32.10 17.40
CA LYS A 77 -15.98 32.99 17.75
C LYS A 77 -15.39 32.65 19.11
N LEU A 78 -14.12 32.29 19.15
CA LEU A 78 -13.38 31.94 20.36
C LEU A 78 -12.53 33.09 20.91
N GLY A 79 -12.43 34.21 20.19
CA GLY A 79 -11.63 35.36 20.65
C GLY A 79 -10.16 35.24 20.27
N GLU A 80 -9.29 35.82 21.10
CA GLU A 80 -7.83 35.72 20.92
C GLU A 80 -7.36 34.28 21.12
N ILE A 81 -6.32 33.89 20.37
CA ILE A 81 -5.73 32.56 20.47
C ILE A 81 -5.09 32.34 21.84
N ASP A 82 -5.64 31.39 22.60
CA ASP A 82 -5.10 30.93 23.89
C ASP A 82 -4.59 29.49 23.80
N HIS A 83 -5.30 28.62 23.08
CA HIS A 83 -4.89 27.24 22.81
C HIS A 83 -5.11 26.85 21.34
N PHE A 84 -4.18 26.10 20.76
CA PHE A 84 -4.30 25.52 19.43
C PHE A 84 -3.48 24.22 19.34
N LEU A 85 -4.11 23.10 18.95
CA LEU A 85 -3.45 21.78 18.84
C LEU A 85 -2.64 21.37 20.09
N GLY A 86 -3.15 21.66 21.28
CA GLY A 86 -2.45 21.37 22.53
C GLY A 86 -1.23 22.26 22.82
N ILE A 87 -1.01 23.31 22.01
CA ILE A 87 -0.08 24.40 22.28
C ILE A 87 -0.85 25.52 22.95
N ARG A 88 -0.36 25.98 24.09
CA ARG A 88 -0.83 27.19 24.75
C ARG A 88 -0.04 28.38 24.23
N VAL A 89 -0.75 29.43 23.86
CA VAL A 89 -0.18 30.67 23.30
C VAL A 89 -0.41 31.78 24.30
N ILE A 90 0.67 32.37 24.82
CA ILE A 90 0.61 33.56 25.66
C ILE A 90 1.16 34.71 24.84
N ARG A 91 0.40 35.81 24.73
CA ARG A 91 0.78 36.95 23.92
C ARG A 91 0.69 38.23 24.73
N ASP A 92 1.80 38.95 24.81
CA ASP A 92 1.85 40.31 25.35
C ASP A 92 2.09 41.29 24.20
N ARG A 93 1.05 42.07 23.88
CA ARG A 93 1.11 43.05 22.79
C ARG A 93 1.90 44.30 23.16
N ALA A 94 1.93 44.69 24.44
CA ALA A 94 2.63 45.88 24.89
C ALA A 94 4.14 45.69 24.80
N SER A 95 4.63 44.53 25.25
CA SER A 95 6.05 44.17 25.13
C SER A 95 6.41 43.51 23.79
N LYS A 96 5.43 43.27 22.91
CA LYS A 96 5.58 42.57 21.62
C LYS A 96 6.19 41.17 21.77
N LYS A 97 5.77 40.41 22.79
CA LYS A 97 6.28 39.07 23.09
C LYS A 97 5.20 38.00 22.90
N VAL A 98 5.62 36.82 22.44
CA VAL A 98 4.77 35.64 22.32
C VAL A 98 5.50 34.46 22.92
N TRP A 99 4.79 33.65 23.71
CA TRP A 99 5.29 32.42 24.29
C TRP A 99 4.44 31.24 23.86
N LEU A 100 5.10 30.14 23.47
CA LEU A 100 4.46 28.86 23.14
C LEU A 100 4.90 27.78 24.12
N LEU A 101 3.95 27.11 24.78
CA LEU A 101 4.20 26.02 25.72
C LEU A 101 3.16 24.90 25.63
N GLN A 102 3.46 23.72 26.19
CA GLN A 102 2.60 22.52 26.16
C GLN A 102 2.34 21.96 27.58
N ASP A 103 2.15 22.83 28.57
CA ASP A 103 1.96 22.47 29.98
C ASP A 103 0.78 21.51 30.22
N ALA A 104 -0.35 21.76 29.58
CA ALA A 104 -1.54 20.91 29.68
C ALA A 104 -1.31 19.49 29.10
N TYR A 105 -0.64 19.41 27.94
CA TYR A 105 -0.33 18.14 27.30
C TYR A 105 0.68 17.32 28.12
N ILE A 106 1.74 17.97 28.62
CA ILE A 106 2.73 17.33 29.50
C ILE A 106 2.04 16.79 30.76
N SER A 107 1.16 17.57 31.39
CA SER A 107 0.43 17.11 32.57
C SER A 107 -0.46 15.90 32.27
N LYS A 108 -1.06 15.83 31.07
CA LYS A 108 -1.84 14.67 30.59
C LYS A 108 -0.96 13.43 30.40
N ILE A 109 0.25 13.56 29.84
CA ILE A 109 1.20 12.45 29.67
C ILE A 109 1.59 11.87 31.04
N VAL A 110 1.96 12.73 31.98
CA VAL A 110 2.39 12.33 33.32
C VAL A 110 1.26 11.56 34.04
N ALA A 111 0.03 12.06 33.95
CA ALA A 111 -1.14 11.38 34.49
C ALA A 111 -1.44 10.04 33.80
N LYS A 112 -1.31 9.97 32.47
CA LYS A 112 -1.58 8.76 31.67
C LYS A 112 -0.68 7.59 32.04
N TYR A 113 0.61 7.84 32.25
CA TYR A 113 1.58 6.78 32.53
C TYR A 113 1.84 6.54 34.01
N ASN A 114 1.23 7.34 34.90
CA ASN A 114 1.38 7.25 36.35
C ASN A 114 2.85 7.11 36.80
N VAL A 115 3.75 7.84 36.14
CA VAL A 115 5.19 7.77 36.42
C VAL A 115 5.41 8.35 37.81
N LYS A 116 5.83 7.51 38.75
CA LYS A 116 6.03 7.92 40.15
C LYS A 116 7.09 9.02 40.21
N LEU A 117 6.76 10.10 40.92
CA LEU A 117 7.74 11.13 41.24
C LEU A 117 8.84 10.49 42.11
N HIS A 118 10.05 10.38 41.57
CA HIS A 118 11.23 10.23 42.42
C HIS A 118 11.32 11.43 43.36
N GLN A 119 11.90 11.25 44.55
CA GLN A 119 12.09 12.36 45.51
C GLN A 119 12.86 13.54 44.90
N THR A 120 13.67 13.29 43.85
CA THR A 120 14.36 14.31 43.07
C THR A 120 13.95 14.26 41.59
N LYS A 121 13.49 15.40 41.05
CA LYS A 121 13.19 15.53 39.62
C LYS A 121 14.49 15.58 38.80
N PRO A 122 14.57 14.87 37.66
CA PRO A 122 15.77 14.85 36.84
C PRO A 122 16.00 16.23 36.20
N LYS A 123 17.27 16.63 36.10
CA LYS A 123 17.69 17.92 35.53
C LYS A 123 18.11 17.81 34.06
N THR A 124 18.26 16.58 33.55
CA THR A 124 18.53 16.28 32.15
C THR A 124 17.48 15.30 31.60
N PRO A 125 17.15 15.38 30.31
CA PRO A 125 16.12 14.53 29.71
C PRO A 125 16.51 13.06 29.58
N LEU A 126 17.82 12.77 29.51
CA LEU A 126 18.38 11.43 29.40
C LEU A 126 19.62 11.33 30.31
N PRO A 127 19.96 10.16 30.86
CA PRO A 127 21.25 9.94 31.50
C PRO A 127 22.38 9.94 30.46
N THR A 128 23.61 10.28 30.87
CA THR A 128 24.81 10.23 30.02
C THR A 128 25.37 8.82 29.86
N THR A 129 24.78 7.83 30.53
CA THR A 129 25.15 6.43 30.38
C THR A 129 24.70 5.91 29.01
N PRO A 130 25.59 5.26 28.24
CA PRO A 130 25.23 4.77 26.92
C PRO A 130 24.15 3.68 27.01
N LEU A 131 23.01 3.93 26.37
CA LEU A 131 21.96 2.92 26.22
C LEU A 131 22.39 1.85 25.20
N MET A 132 22.43 0.59 25.65
CA MET A 132 22.87 -0.56 24.86
C MET A 132 21.69 -1.34 24.29
N ALA A 133 21.89 -2.01 23.16
CA ALA A 133 20.86 -2.89 22.60
C ALA A 133 20.50 -4.00 23.58
N ASN A 134 19.21 -4.31 23.70
CA ASN A 134 18.74 -5.39 24.57
C ASN A 134 19.20 -6.74 23.99
N SER A 135 19.95 -7.52 24.77
CA SER A 135 20.39 -8.87 24.39
C SER A 135 19.28 -9.91 24.54
N LEU A 136 18.27 -9.63 25.36
CA LEU A 136 17.08 -10.44 25.55
C LEU A 136 15.92 -9.93 24.68
N GLN A 137 14.94 -10.79 24.41
CA GLN A 137 13.73 -10.39 23.70
C GLN A 137 12.69 -9.83 24.67
N ALA A 138 12.27 -8.59 24.44
CA ALA A 138 11.20 -7.93 25.21
C ALA A 138 9.84 -8.59 24.97
N SER A 139 8.97 -8.57 25.97
CA SER A 139 7.59 -9.02 25.82
C SER A 139 6.78 -8.05 24.94
N LYS A 140 5.70 -8.55 24.31
CA LYS A 140 4.80 -7.70 23.50
C LYS A 140 4.24 -6.51 24.28
N ASN A 141 3.94 -6.70 25.57
CA ASN A 141 3.43 -5.64 26.44
C ASN A 141 4.49 -4.56 26.70
N GLU A 142 5.74 -4.95 26.99
CA GLU A 142 6.84 -4.00 27.17
C GLU A 142 7.13 -3.22 25.88
N ILE A 143 7.08 -3.89 24.72
CA ILE A 143 7.22 -3.24 23.41
C ILE A 143 6.12 -2.20 23.21
N TYR A 144 4.85 -2.58 23.40
CA TYR A 144 3.71 -1.69 23.22
C TYR A 144 3.75 -0.49 24.19
N GLU A 145 4.04 -0.73 25.48
CA GLU A 145 4.18 0.33 26.49
C GLU A 145 5.29 1.31 26.11
N TYR A 146 6.46 0.79 25.73
CA TYR A 146 7.60 1.60 25.32
C TYR A 146 7.27 2.46 24.09
N GLN A 147 6.68 1.85 23.05
CA GLN A 147 6.26 2.56 21.84
C GLN A 147 5.24 3.66 22.15
N GLN A 148 4.28 3.39 23.03
CA GLN A 148 3.26 4.36 23.42
C GLN A 148 3.88 5.56 24.17
N LYS A 149 4.79 5.29 25.13
CA LYS A 149 5.50 6.35 25.87
C LYS A 149 6.41 7.18 24.96
N VAL A 150 7.24 6.54 24.12
CA VAL A 150 8.12 7.23 23.17
C VAL A 150 7.33 8.06 22.17
N GLY A 151 6.23 7.53 21.63
CA GLY A 151 5.34 8.28 20.74
C GLY A 151 4.73 9.53 21.40
N SER A 152 4.38 9.44 22.68
CA SER A 152 3.81 10.57 23.43
C SER A 152 4.83 11.69 23.66
N ILE A 153 6.06 11.36 24.07
CA ILE A 153 7.11 12.39 24.26
C ILE A 153 7.59 12.95 22.92
N ASN A 154 7.51 12.18 21.83
CA ASN A 154 7.87 12.65 20.49
C ASN A 154 6.98 13.81 20.02
N TYR A 155 5.68 13.80 20.37
CA TYR A 155 4.80 14.94 20.06
C TYR A 155 5.29 16.24 20.72
N SER A 156 5.56 16.21 22.02
CA SER A 156 6.13 17.37 22.73
C SER A 156 7.45 17.82 22.10
N SER A 157 8.30 16.84 21.78
CA SER A 157 9.64 17.05 21.23
C SER A 157 9.67 17.66 19.83
N VAL A 158 8.65 17.45 19.00
CA VAL A 158 8.60 18.01 17.64
C VAL A 158 7.96 19.40 17.65
N ILE A 159 7.05 19.65 18.61
CA ILE A 159 6.20 20.85 18.59
C ILE A 159 6.82 22.03 19.38
N THR A 160 7.16 21.88 20.67
CA THR A 160 7.76 22.98 21.46
C THR A 160 9.00 22.62 22.26
N ARG A 161 9.24 21.34 22.54
CA ARG A 161 10.30 20.88 23.46
C ARG A 161 11.56 20.44 22.72
N ALA A 162 12.23 21.42 22.10
CA ALA A 162 13.48 21.20 21.39
C ALA A 162 14.61 20.64 22.28
N ASP A 163 14.56 20.95 23.58
CA ASP A 163 15.49 20.50 24.60
C ASP A 163 15.48 18.98 24.84
N ILE A 164 14.45 18.25 24.38
CA ILE A 164 14.39 16.78 24.46
C ILE A 164 14.60 16.07 23.11
N ALA A 165 14.81 16.81 22.01
CA ALA A 165 14.88 16.25 20.66
C ALA A 165 15.93 15.16 20.50
N ARG A 166 17.14 15.36 21.06
CA ARG A 166 18.18 14.34 21.03
C ARG A 166 17.82 13.10 21.86
N ALA A 167 17.18 13.28 23.02
CA ALA A 167 16.74 12.17 23.87
C ALA A 167 15.71 11.29 23.14
N VAL A 168 14.69 11.89 22.53
CA VAL A 168 13.67 11.16 21.76
C VAL A 168 14.29 10.44 20.55
N SER A 169 15.19 11.09 19.84
CA SER A 169 15.92 10.49 18.71
C SER A 169 16.74 9.25 19.13
N LYS A 170 17.32 9.26 20.33
CA LYS A 170 18.05 8.12 20.89
C LYS A 170 17.12 6.98 21.32
N LEU A 171 16.05 7.29 22.05
CA LEU A 171 15.07 6.33 22.54
C LEU A 171 14.33 5.63 21.38
N SER A 172 14.02 6.36 20.31
CA SER A 172 13.36 5.81 19.11
C SER A 172 14.15 4.69 18.42
N LYS A 173 15.44 4.50 18.73
CA LYS A 173 16.25 3.39 18.19
C LYS A 173 15.86 2.02 18.74
N PHE A 174 15.17 1.98 19.89
CA PHE A 174 14.88 0.74 20.62
C PHE A 174 13.40 0.33 20.59
N LEU A 175 12.60 0.88 19.65
CA LEU A 175 11.16 0.63 19.56
C LEU A 175 10.77 -0.84 19.30
N GLN A 176 11.65 -1.63 18.68
CA GLN A 176 11.37 -3.04 18.35
C GLN A 176 11.72 -3.99 19.49
N ASN A 177 12.75 -3.67 20.29
CA ASN A 177 13.23 -4.53 21.38
C ASN A 177 13.77 -3.69 22.55
N PRO A 178 12.89 -3.07 23.36
CA PRO A 178 13.30 -2.26 24.51
C PRO A 178 13.76 -3.12 25.69
N SER A 179 14.63 -2.59 26.55
CA SER A 179 15.04 -3.19 27.82
C SER A 179 14.41 -2.42 28.98
N ARG A 180 14.56 -2.93 30.22
CA ARG A 180 14.15 -2.19 31.42
C ARG A 180 14.88 -0.86 31.57
N GLU A 181 16.14 -0.79 31.16
CA GLU A 181 16.91 0.46 31.14
C GLU A 181 16.31 1.47 30.16
N HIS A 182 15.82 1.00 29.01
CA HIS A 182 15.12 1.86 28.05
C HIS A 182 13.81 2.41 28.63
N LEU A 183 13.02 1.56 29.30
CA LEU A 183 11.78 2.00 29.97
C LEU A 183 12.08 3.07 31.04
N PHE A 184 13.09 2.85 31.87
CA PHE A 184 13.54 3.82 32.86
C PHE A 184 13.99 5.14 32.23
N ALA A 185 14.73 5.07 31.12
CA ALA A 185 15.19 6.27 30.41
C ALA A 185 14.04 7.09 29.83
N VAL A 186 12.99 6.44 29.30
CA VAL A 186 11.77 7.13 28.84
C VAL A 186 11.02 7.78 30.00
N ASP A 187 10.89 7.07 31.12
CA ASP A 187 10.23 7.59 32.32
C ASP A 187 10.99 8.81 32.90
N GLN A 188 12.33 8.79 32.85
CA GLN A 188 13.14 9.94 33.20
C GLN A 188 12.85 11.14 32.28
N THR A 189 12.72 10.94 30.96
CA THR A 189 12.34 12.02 30.04
C THR A 189 10.96 12.59 30.37
N ILE A 190 9.98 11.75 30.73
CA ILE A 190 8.65 12.18 31.17
C ILE A 190 8.73 13.01 32.46
N LEU A 191 9.51 12.57 33.44
CA LEU A 191 9.72 13.31 34.69
C LEU A 191 10.44 14.64 34.48
N TYR A 192 11.41 14.69 33.55
CA TYR A 192 12.07 15.93 33.14
C TYR A 192 11.07 16.90 32.53
N LEU A 193 10.21 16.43 31.62
CA LEU A 193 9.13 17.23 31.04
C LEU A 193 8.21 17.80 32.12
N ASP A 194 7.81 17.03 33.13
CA ASP A 194 6.99 17.53 34.26
C ASP A 194 7.72 18.60 35.09
N ALA A 195 9.00 18.39 35.37
CA ALA A 195 9.83 19.36 36.07
C ALA A 195 9.92 20.71 35.35
N THR A 196 9.86 20.68 34.02
CA THR A 196 10.10 21.79 33.12
C THR A 196 8.85 22.16 32.31
N LYS A 197 7.66 21.76 32.74
CA LYS A 197 6.42 21.89 31.93
C LYS A 197 6.03 23.33 31.56
N TYR A 198 6.55 24.31 32.28
CA TYR A 198 6.36 25.74 32.02
C TYR A 198 7.48 26.37 31.18
N TYR A 199 8.33 25.55 30.56
CA TYR A 199 9.27 25.98 29.55
C TYR A 199 8.50 26.39 28.30
N ALA A 200 8.77 27.60 27.82
CA ALA A 200 8.11 28.17 26.67
C ALA A 200 9.11 28.77 25.69
N ILE A 201 8.87 28.57 24.39
CA ILE A 201 9.63 29.25 23.33
C ILE A 201 9.21 30.71 23.33
N LEU A 202 10.16 31.62 23.53
CA LEU A 202 9.92 33.06 23.49
C LEU A 202 10.26 33.64 22.11
N TYR A 203 9.29 34.32 21.52
CA TYR A 203 9.47 35.22 20.38
C TYR A 203 9.36 36.66 20.87
N ASN A 204 10.33 37.49 20.50
CA ASN A 204 10.34 38.90 20.89
C ASN A 204 10.45 39.80 19.65
N GLY A 205 9.51 40.72 19.53
CA GLY A 205 9.38 41.62 18.38
C GLY A 205 10.29 42.85 18.42
N SER A 206 11.15 43.00 19.42
CA SER A 206 12.16 44.07 19.48
C SER A 206 13.35 43.74 18.57
N VAL A 207 13.33 44.29 17.35
CA VAL A 207 14.37 44.06 16.32
C VAL A 207 15.76 44.50 16.79
N LYS A 208 15.85 45.52 17.66
CA LYS A 208 17.12 46.04 18.20
C LYS A 208 17.89 45.04 19.06
N ASP A 209 17.22 43.99 19.53
CA ASP A 209 17.82 43.00 20.44
C ASP A 209 18.62 41.93 19.67
N TYR A 210 18.62 41.96 18.33
CA TYR A 210 19.16 40.88 17.49
C TYR A 210 20.25 41.33 16.55
N LYS A 211 21.37 40.59 16.56
CA LYS A 211 22.39 40.67 15.51
C LYS A 211 21.86 40.16 14.18
N ARG A 212 21.01 39.13 14.21
CA ARG A 212 20.30 38.53 13.07
C ARG A 212 18.88 38.17 13.47
N LEU A 213 17.91 38.55 12.66
CA LEU A 213 16.49 38.22 12.85
C LEU A 213 16.23 36.74 12.59
N PHE A 214 16.84 36.20 11.54
CA PHE A 214 16.75 34.79 11.15
C PHE A 214 18.13 34.14 11.22
N LEU A 215 18.24 33.10 12.04
CA LEU A 215 19.48 32.36 12.25
C LEU A 215 19.26 30.90 11.88
N CYS A 216 20.22 30.29 11.18
CA CYS A 216 20.26 28.84 11.03
C CYS A 216 21.65 28.30 11.37
N ALA A 217 21.68 27.15 12.05
CA ALA A 217 22.92 26.49 12.46
C ALA A 217 22.83 25.00 12.18
N SER A 218 23.96 24.41 11.80
CA SER A 218 24.11 22.99 11.45
C SER A 218 25.30 22.41 12.20
N ASP A 219 25.16 21.16 12.66
CA ASP A 219 26.22 20.43 13.37
C ASP A 219 26.13 18.92 13.10
N ALA A 220 27.27 18.22 13.20
CA ALA A 220 27.36 16.77 13.12
C ALA A 220 28.30 16.17 14.19
N SER A 221 27.90 15.04 14.75
CA SER A 221 28.75 14.23 15.63
C SER A 221 29.23 12.98 14.88
N PHE A 222 30.50 12.99 14.49
CA PHE A 222 31.10 11.96 13.64
C PHE A 222 31.17 10.59 14.34
N ALA A 223 30.63 9.56 13.69
CA ALA A 223 30.70 8.16 14.09
C ALA A 223 30.33 7.87 15.56
N ASP A 224 29.39 8.66 16.11
CA ASP A 224 28.99 8.62 17.54
C ASP A 224 28.21 7.36 17.91
N ASN A 225 27.60 6.68 16.93
CA ASN A 225 26.98 5.39 17.15
C ASN A 225 28.02 4.27 17.24
N LEU A 226 28.26 3.74 18.44
CA LEU A 226 29.27 2.70 18.69
C LEU A 226 29.07 1.42 17.88
N LEU A 227 27.84 1.04 17.57
CA LEU A 227 27.52 -0.23 16.88
C LEU A 227 27.58 -0.09 15.36
N THR A 228 27.01 1.00 14.83
CA THR A 228 26.80 1.16 13.37
C THR A 228 27.74 2.17 12.73
N ARG A 229 28.43 2.99 13.53
CA ARG A 229 29.27 4.11 13.11
C ARG A 229 28.57 5.18 12.27
N PHE A 230 27.23 5.17 12.21
CA PHE A 230 26.48 6.32 11.69
C PHE A 230 26.70 7.54 12.58
N SER A 231 26.98 8.67 11.94
CA SER A 231 27.08 9.98 12.58
C SER A 231 25.70 10.53 12.92
N SER A 232 25.58 11.26 14.02
CA SER A 232 24.40 12.05 14.36
C SER A 232 24.51 13.43 13.74
N GLN A 233 23.39 14.02 13.34
CA GLN A 233 23.35 15.36 12.77
C GLN A 233 22.12 16.11 13.25
N GLY A 234 22.24 17.43 13.30
CA GLY A 234 21.15 18.28 13.75
C GLY A 234 21.26 19.68 13.18
N TYR A 235 20.12 20.36 13.19
CA TYR A 235 20.04 21.76 12.79
C TYR A 235 18.99 22.48 13.61
N ILE A 236 19.10 23.80 13.63
CA ILE A 236 18.16 24.71 14.27
C ILE A 236 18.00 25.96 13.43
N PHE A 237 16.76 26.41 13.31
CA PHE A 237 16.32 27.66 12.71
C PHE A 237 15.60 28.48 13.76
N THR A 238 16.01 29.73 13.93
CA THR A 238 15.36 30.68 14.83
C THR A 238 14.92 31.93 14.07
N LEU A 239 13.81 32.51 14.50
CA LEU A 239 13.23 33.74 13.96
C LEU A 239 12.66 34.56 15.12
N PHE A 240 12.96 35.87 15.15
CA PHE A 240 12.61 36.75 16.30
C PHE A 240 13.10 36.18 17.64
N GLY A 241 14.25 35.49 17.60
CA GLY A 241 14.83 34.80 18.74
C GLY A 241 14.26 33.43 19.09
N GLY A 242 13.01 33.15 18.73
CA GLY A 242 12.37 31.87 19.04
C GLY A 242 12.72 30.81 18.01
N ILE A 243 12.67 29.54 18.40
CA ILE A 243 12.91 28.41 17.49
C ILE A 243 11.68 28.15 16.65
N ILE A 244 11.86 28.09 15.33
CA ILE A 244 10.79 27.80 14.37
C ILE A 244 10.93 26.44 13.69
N HIS A 245 12.14 25.88 13.59
CA HIS A 245 12.38 24.56 13.02
C HIS A 245 13.69 23.98 13.55
N TYR A 246 13.69 22.71 13.94
CA TYR A 246 14.87 22.01 14.42
C TYR A 246 14.73 20.52 14.15
N ARG A 247 15.84 19.81 14.12
CA ARG A 247 15.86 18.35 13.95
C ARG A 247 17.09 17.75 14.62
N ALA A 248 16.90 16.58 15.23
CA ALA A 248 17.96 15.73 15.77
C ALA A 248 17.81 14.32 15.17
N THR A 249 18.72 13.92 14.29
CA THR A 249 18.62 12.64 13.58
C THR A 249 19.98 11.98 13.37
N LYS A 250 19.97 10.76 12.83
CA LYS A 250 21.18 10.06 12.36
C LYS A 250 21.34 10.26 10.85
N GLN A 251 22.58 10.26 10.39
CA GLN A 251 22.90 10.20 8.97
C GLN A 251 22.45 8.86 8.37
N LYS A 252 22.08 8.88 7.09
CA LYS A 252 21.68 7.68 6.34
C LYS A 252 22.88 6.87 5.84
N THR A 253 24.05 7.49 5.77
CA THR A 253 25.30 6.89 5.28
C THR A 253 26.37 6.98 6.36
N VAL A 254 27.26 5.98 6.41
CA VAL A 254 28.44 6.02 7.29
C VAL A 254 29.51 6.86 6.61
N THR A 255 29.93 7.92 7.27
CA THR A 255 30.97 8.83 6.80
C THR A 255 32.34 8.35 7.24
N THR A 256 33.38 8.66 6.47
CA THR A 256 34.77 8.27 6.75
C THR A 256 35.60 9.37 7.43
N SER A 257 35.11 10.62 7.42
CA SER A 257 35.75 11.75 8.09
C SER A 257 34.73 12.69 8.75
N SER A 258 35.18 13.49 9.73
CA SER A 258 34.35 14.53 10.36
C SER A 258 33.92 15.60 9.37
N THR A 259 34.79 16.00 8.45
CA THR A 259 34.47 16.97 7.37
C THR A 259 33.33 16.47 6.48
N GLU A 260 33.30 15.17 6.17
CA GLU A 260 32.23 14.56 5.39
C GLU A 260 30.90 14.54 6.14
N ALA A 261 30.93 14.22 7.44
CA ALA A 261 29.74 14.27 8.30
C ALA A 261 29.15 15.69 8.39
N GLU A 262 30.00 16.70 8.60
CA GLU A 262 29.61 18.10 8.64
C GLU A 262 29.03 18.57 7.31
N LEU A 263 29.64 18.15 6.19
CA LEU A 263 29.16 18.50 4.86
C LEU A 263 27.75 17.96 4.58
N LEU A 264 27.47 16.71 4.97
CA LEU A 264 26.14 16.11 4.83
C LEU A 264 25.09 16.79 5.73
N ALA A 265 25.47 17.14 6.97
CA ALA A 265 24.58 17.89 7.86
C ALA A 265 24.26 19.27 7.28
N LEU A 266 25.27 19.97 6.77
CA LEU A 266 25.11 21.27 6.15
C LEU A 266 24.24 21.21 4.88
N GLN A 267 24.36 20.15 4.10
CA GLN A 267 23.56 19.93 2.89
C GLN A 267 22.08 19.76 3.24
N LEU A 268 21.76 18.99 4.28
CA LEU A 268 20.40 18.85 4.77
C LEU A 268 19.86 20.21 5.24
N THR A 269 20.64 20.95 6.02
CA THR A 269 20.27 22.29 6.52
C THR A 269 20.04 23.28 5.39
N ALA A 270 20.88 23.27 4.34
CA ALA A 270 20.71 24.12 3.16
C ALA A 270 19.42 23.80 2.39
N GLY A 271 19.05 22.52 2.26
CA GLY A 271 17.77 22.09 1.69
C GLY A 271 16.56 22.69 2.42
N GLU A 272 16.58 22.61 3.75
CA GLU A 272 15.52 23.15 4.62
C GLU A 272 15.52 24.69 4.62
N LEU A 273 16.69 25.33 4.52
CA LEU A 273 16.82 26.78 4.38
C LEU A 273 16.15 27.28 3.09
N MET A 274 16.42 26.65 1.95
CA MET A 274 15.79 27.02 0.68
C MET A 274 14.26 26.83 0.72
N TRP A 275 13.76 25.87 1.49
CA TRP A 275 12.33 25.77 1.75
C TRP A 275 11.81 26.98 2.51
N TRP A 276 12.49 27.41 3.58
CA TRP A 276 12.16 28.63 4.32
C TRP A 276 12.22 29.90 3.45
N MET A 277 13.21 30.02 2.57
CA MET A 277 13.31 31.14 1.62
C MET A 277 12.08 31.21 0.70
N ARG A 278 11.64 30.05 0.18
CA ARG A 278 10.43 29.95 -0.65
C ARG A 278 9.17 30.28 0.15
N PHE A 279 9.09 29.77 1.38
CA PHE A 279 7.97 30.03 2.29
C PHE A 279 7.85 31.53 2.62
N PHE A 280 8.95 32.17 3.04
CA PHE A 280 9.00 33.60 3.34
C PHE A 280 8.59 34.45 2.14
N LYS A 281 9.09 34.13 0.94
CA LYS A 281 8.66 34.77 -0.30
C LYS A 281 7.16 34.60 -0.54
N ALA A 282 6.60 33.41 -0.32
CA ALA A 282 5.19 33.12 -0.55
C ALA A 282 4.25 33.82 0.44
N ILE A 283 4.72 34.14 1.65
CA ILE A 283 3.95 34.92 2.64
C ILE A 283 4.29 36.41 2.63
N HIS A 284 5.04 36.89 1.62
CA HIS A 284 5.51 38.28 1.51
C HIS A 284 6.29 38.77 2.74
N PHE A 285 7.07 37.87 3.34
CA PHE A 285 7.98 38.20 4.44
C PHE A 285 9.40 38.36 3.89
N GLU A 286 9.85 39.60 3.79
CA GLU A 286 11.20 39.93 3.33
C GLU A 286 12.12 40.23 4.52
N LEU A 287 13.34 39.70 4.45
CA LEU A 287 14.39 39.94 5.41
C LEU A 287 15.43 40.86 4.75
N ASP A 288 15.81 41.94 5.43
CA ASP A 288 16.83 42.88 4.95
C ASP A 288 18.25 42.29 4.99
N GLU A 289 18.42 41.11 5.61
CA GLU A 289 19.70 40.43 5.80
C GLU A 289 19.85 39.16 4.93
N PRO A 290 21.08 38.82 4.49
CA PRO A 290 21.31 37.60 3.75
C PRO A 290 21.17 36.35 4.64
N PHE A 291 20.49 35.33 4.13
CA PHE A 291 20.39 34.02 4.78
C PHE A 291 21.78 33.43 5.03
N THR A 292 22.04 32.99 6.26
CA THR A 292 23.36 32.52 6.68
C THR A 292 23.26 31.26 7.55
N ILE A 293 23.97 30.20 7.16
CA ILE A 293 24.12 28.97 7.94
C ILE A 293 25.41 29.02 8.76
N LEU A 294 25.28 28.84 10.08
CA LEU A 294 26.42 28.68 10.98
C LEU A 294 26.93 27.24 10.98
N CYS A 295 28.26 27.07 10.91
CA CYS A 295 28.96 25.79 11.00
C CYS A 295 30.26 25.97 11.81
N ASP A 296 30.65 25.02 12.64
CA ASP A 296 31.85 25.11 13.48
C ASP A 296 33.11 24.52 12.82
N ASN A 297 32.95 23.78 11.71
CA ASN A 297 34.06 23.17 11.01
C ASN A 297 34.64 24.08 9.92
N GLN A 298 35.78 24.70 10.23
CA GLN A 298 36.51 25.56 9.29
C GLN A 298 36.95 24.83 8.00
N GLN A 299 37.20 23.51 8.06
CA GLN A 299 37.60 22.75 6.86
C GLN A 299 36.44 22.64 5.88
N THR A 300 35.23 22.34 6.38
CA THR A 300 34.00 22.31 5.58
C THR A 300 33.76 23.65 4.90
N LEU A 301 33.89 24.76 5.65
CA LEU A 301 33.73 26.11 5.10
C LEU A 301 34.78 26.47 4.05
N ARG A 302 36.04 26.06 4.25
CA ARG A 302 37.11 26.25 3.26
C ARG A 302 36.84 25.49 1.96
N LEU A 303 36.22 24.31 2.03
CA LEU A 303 35.85 23.53 0.84
C LEU A 303 34.77 24.21 0.00
N LEU A 304 33.85 24.94 0.62
CA LEU A 304 32.78 25.67 -0.08
C LEU A 304 33.30 26.96 -0.74
N ASN A 305 34.25 27.64 -0.10
CA ASN A 305 34.70 28.96 -0.55
C ASN A 305 35.89 28.95 -1.53
N ARG A 306 36.64 27.84 -1.67
CA ARG A 306 37.80 27.78 -2.59
C ARG A 306 37.39 27.60 -4.05
N GLU A 307 38.24 28.02 -5.00
CA GLU A 307 38.02 27.92 -6.46
C GLU A 307 38.36 26.53 -7.06
N THR A 308 39.21 25.72 -6.41
CA THR A 308 39.57 24.37 -6.87
C THR A 308 39.15 23.29 -5.88
N PRO A 309 38.41 22.23 -6.29
CA PRO A 309 38.02 21.13 -5.40
C PRO A 309 39.24 20.23 -5.13
N LYS A 310 39.71 20.18 -3.87
CA LYS A 310 40.79 19.24 -3.46
C LYS A 310 40.29 17.89 -2.94
N LEU A 311 38.99 17.75 -2.69
CA LEU A 311 38.40 16.47 -2.28
C LEU A 311 37.82 15.78 -3.52
N VAL A 312 38.54 14.79 -4.05
CA VAL A 312 37.95 13.77 -4.93
C VAL A 312 37.70 12.59 -4.01
N THR A 313 36.46 12.43 -3.54
CA THR A 313 36.13 11.23 -2.75
C THR A 313 35.91 10.06 -3.69
N LYS A 314 36.19 8.83 -3.25
CA LYS A 314 35.83 7.63 -4.05
C LYS A 314 34.30 7.42 -4.13
N LEU A 315 33.51 8.21 -3.39
CA LEU A 315 32.06 8.05 -3.23
C LEU A 315 31.32 9.17 -3.98
N ARG A 316 30.85 8.84 -5.19
CA ARG A 316 30.15 9.76 -6.10
C ARG A 316 29.04 10.60 -5.45
N HIS A 317 28.32 10.09 -4.45
CA HIS A 317 27.23 10.83 -3.80
C HIS A 317 27.73 11.99 -2.92
N VAL A 318 28.86 11.83 -2.25
CA VAL A 318 29.49 12.88 -1.41
C VAL A 318 29.99 14.02 -2.29
N ASP A 319 30.62 13.67 -3.42
CA ASP A 319 31.07 14.66 -4.42
C ASP A 319 29.88 15.47 -4.97
N VAL A 320 28.76 14.82 -5.27
CA VAL A 320 27.55 15.52 -5.76
C VAL A 320 27.01 16.50 -4.69
N HIS A 321 26.92 16.07 -3.44
CA HIS A 321 26.47 16.94 -2.35
C HIS A 321 27.41 18.14 -2.16
N GLN A 322 28.73 17.91 -2.22
CA GLN A 322 29.74 18.96 -2.11
C GLN A 322 29.61 19.99 -3.24
N LEU A 323 29.55 19.51 -4.49
CA LEU A 323 29.49 20.36 -5.68
C LEU A 323 28.21 21.20 -5.70
N TRP A 324 27.07 20.62 -5.32
CA TRP A 324 25.80 21.34 -5.24
C TRP A 324 25.83 22.44 -4.16
N LEU A 325 26.30 22.13 -2.96
CA LEU A 325 26.38 23.10 -1.85
C LEU A 325 27.29 24.28 -2.22
N ARG A 326 28.42 23.97 -2.86
CA ARG A 326 29.36 24.97 -3.36
C ARG A 326 28.75 25.84 -4.47
N GLN A 327 28.02 25.24 -5.41
CA GLN A 327 27.31 25.97 -6.45
C GLN A 327 26.32 26.99 -5.86
N GLU A 328 25.53 26.60 -4.85
CA GLU A 328 24.55 27.50 -4.22
C GLU A 328 25.21 28.62 -3.39
N VAL A 329 26.31 28.31 -2.69
CA VAL A 329 27.09 29.34 -1.96
C VAL A 329 27.76 30.32 -2.92
N GLN A 330 28.36 29.83 -4.02
CA GLN A 330 28.99 30.69 -5.04
C GLN A 330 27.98 31.53 -5.82
N LYS A 331 26.78 31.01 -6.05
CA LYS A 331 25.65 31.76 -6.62
C LYS A 331 25.15 32.86 -5.69
N GLY A 332 25.49 32.80 -4.40
CA GLY A 332 25.05 33.75 -3.38
C GLY A 332 23.64 33.47 -2.85
N THR A 333 23.09 32.25 -3.05
CA THR A 333 21.76 31.88 -2.55
C THR A 333 21.69 31.99 -1.02
N PHE A 334 22.76 31.57 -0.32
CA PHE A 334 22.94 31.78 1.11
C PHE A 334 24.45 31.86 1.44
N LYS A 335 24.78 32.42 2.61
CA LYS A 335 26.17 32.49 3.12
C LYS A 335 26.41 31.40 4.17
N THR A 336 27.67 31.06 4.38
CA THR A 336 28.08 30.17 5.47
C THR A 336 29.09 30.91 6.36
N GLU A 337 28.85 30.94 7.67
CA GLU A 337 29.70 31.64 8.64
C GLU A 337 30.23 30.66 9.69
N TRP A 338 31.49 30.87 10.08
CA TRP A 338 32.12 30.06 11.12
C TRP A 338 31.70 30.54 12.51
N VAL A 339 31.40 29.60 13.42
CA VAL A 339 31.19 29.89 14.84
C VAL A 339 32.01 28.92 15.70
N PRO A 340 32.56 29.33 16.85
CA PRO A 340 33.22 28.39 17.75
C PRO A 340 32.26 27.29 18.22
N THR A 341 32.74 26.05 18.37
CA THR A 341 31.93 24.90 18.84
C THR A 341 31.25 25.17 20.19
N SER A 342 31.86 25.95 21.09
CA SER A 342 31.26 26.34 22.38
C SER A 342 30.03 27.26 22.25
N GLN A 343 29.87 27.91 21.09
CA GLN A 343 28.76 28.81 20.79
C GLN A 343 27.82 28.21 19.73
N MET A 344 28.03 26.96 19.30
CA MET A 344 27.24 26.29 18.27
C MET A 344 25.85 25.93 18.80
N PRO A 345 24.76 26.59 18.34
CA PRO A 345 23.42 26.32 18.85
C PRO A 345 22.90 24.93 18.47
N ALA A 346 23.50 24.28 17.47
CA ALA A 346 23.07 22.96 17.00
C ALA A 346 23.68 21.78 17.79
N ASP A 347 24.68 22.02 18.66
CA ASP A 347 25.45 20.97 19.37
C ASP A 347 24.55 20.08 20.26
N GLY A 348 23.54 20.67 20.89
CA GLY A 348 22.59 19.92 21.73
C GLY A 348 21.65 18.99 20.96
N PHE A 349 21.60 19.08 19.62
CA PHE A 349 20.84 18.14 18.78
C PHE A 349 21.67 16.93 18.32
N THR A 350 22.99 17.00 18.41
CA THR A 350 23.89 15.92 17.97
C THR A 350 24.47 15.13 19.15
N LYS A 351 24.69 15.77 20.30
CA LYS A 351 25.35 15.18 21.48
C LYS A 351 24.41 15.05 22.68
N GLU A 352 24.68 14.03 23.50
CA GLU A 352 24.07 13.89 24.83
C GLU A 352 24.81 14.81 25.79
N LEU A 353 24.13 15.86 26.26
CA LEU A 353 24.76 16.89 27.07
C LEU A 353 24.76 16.49 28.56
N PRO A 354 25.93 16.51 29.24
CA PRO A 354 25.98 16.50 30.69
C PRO A 354 25.20 17.69 31.26
N ARG A 355 24.78 17.58 32.52
CA ARG A 355 23.92 18.58 33.17
C ARG A 355 24.37 20.04 32.97
N GLN A 356 25.66 20.34 33.18
CA GLN A 356 26.18 21.69 33.02
C GLN A 356 26.00 22.22 31.59
N LYS A 357 26.37 21.43 30.58
CA LYS A 357 26.21 21.79 29.17
C LYS A 357 24.73 21.88 28.76
N HIS A 358 23.87 21.04 29.34
CA HIS A 358 22.42 21.11 29.10
C HIS A 358 21.82 22.41 29.65
N GLU A 359 22.25 22.83 30.85
CA GLU A 359 21.84 24.11 31.45
C GLU A 359 22.35 25.32 30.62
N GLU A 360 23.51 25.21 29.98
CA GLU A 360 24.05 26.21 29.03
C GLU A 360 23.35 26.20 27.66
N PHE A 361 22.87 25.03 27.22
CA PHE A 361 22.14 24.85 25.97
C PHE A 361 20.74 25.47 25.99
N LEU A 362 20.03 25.39 27.11
CA LEU A 362 18.66 25.91 27.25
C LEU A 362 18.50 27.41 26.90
N PRO A 363 19.38 28.33 27.34
CA PRO A 363 19.38 29.71 26.89
C PRO A 363 19.56 29.89 25.38
N SER A 364 20.37 29.05 24.72
CA SER A 364 20.58 29.12 23.27
C SER A 364 19.31 28.79 22.47
N LEU A 365 18.43 27.98 23.07
CA LEU A 365 17.11 27.64 22.54
C LEU A 365 16.06 28.74 22.79
N ARG A 366 16.41 29.81 23.52
CA ARG A 366 15.50 30.88 23.99
C ARG A 366 14.24 30.36 24.66
N VAL A 367 14.41 29.27 25.41
CA VAL A 367 13.38 28.71 26.26
C VAL A 367 13.37 29.49 27.58
N THR A 368 12.21 30.04 27.94
CA THR A 368 12.03 30.79 29.18
C THR A 368 11.02 30.10 30.09
N VAL A 369 11.21 30.25 31.40
CA VAL A 369 10.29 29.67 32.39
C VAL A 369 9.20 30.67 32.71
N ILE A 370 7.95 30.28 32.48
CA ILE A 370 6.80 31.10 32.86
C ILE A 370 6.36 30.70 34.28
N LYS A 371 6.74 31.49 35.28
CA LYS A 371 6.36 31.25 36.69
C LYS A 371 4.88 31.59 36.93
N GLY A 372 4.19 30.79 37.75
CA GLY A 372 2.75 30.90 38.02
C GLY A 372 2.27 32.28 38.55
N THR A 373 3.12 33.05 39.22
CA THR A 373 2.82 34.43 39.65
C THR A 373 2.72 35.42 38.48
N ASN A 374 3.51 35.23 37.41
CA ASN A 374 3.40 36.04 36.19
C ASN A 374 2.16 35.67 35.35
N LEU A 375 1.61 34.45 35.52
CA LEU A 375 0.40 34.02 34.82
C LEU A 375 -0.85 34.80 35.28
N SER A 376 -0.95 35.10 36.58
CA SER A 376 -2.05 35.87 37.16
C SER A 376 -1.95 37.35 36.78
N ILE A 377 -0.74 37.91 36.77
CA ILE A 377 -0.47 39.30 36.39
C ILE A 377 -0.67 39.53 34.88
N MET A 378 -0.25 38.58 34.02
CA MET A 378 -0.53 38.65 32.58
C MET A 378 -2.01 38.44 32.24
N ARG A 379 -2.75 37.66 33.03
CA ARG A 379 -4.22 37.58 32.93
C ARG A 379 -4.90 38.89 33.36
N LEU A 380 -4.45 39.52 34.44
CA LEU A 380 -5.00 40.79 34.91
C LEU A 380 -4.71 41.95 33.93
N ALA A 381 -3.52 41.98 33.32
CA ALA A 381 -3.15 42.97 32.31
C ALA A 381 -3.95 42.87 31.00
N SER A 382 -4.52 41.71 30.66
CA SER A 382 -5.44 41.57 29.52
C SER A 382 -6.91 41.86 29.85
N THR A 383 -7.27 41.97 31.14
CA THR A 383 -8.66 42.17 31.61
C THR A 383 -8.94 43.50 32.31
N ASP A 384 -7.99 44.44 32.41
CA ASP A 384 -8.26 45.72 33.06
C ASP A 384 -8.85 46.77 32.10
N LYS A 385 -10.18 46.85 32.06
CA LYS A 385 -10.94 48.04 31.66
C LYS A 385 -11.88 48.39 32.82
N ARG A 386 -11.44 49.27 33.74
CA ARG A 386 -12.32 49.89 34.73
C ARG A 386 -13.23 50.94 34.08
N MET A 387 -14.51 50.85 34.47
CA MET A 387 -15.65 51.79 34.55
C MET A 387 -15.64 53.22 33.91
N PRO A 388 -16.83 53.80 33.66
CA PRO A 388 -17.12 54.63 32.48
C PRO A 388 -17.31 56.13 32.78
N SER A 389 -17.02 56.99 31.80
CA SER A 389 -17.87 58.13 31.40
C SER A 389 -17.20 59.05 30.35
N LEU A 390 -17.97 59.38 29.31
CA LEU A 390 -17.88 60.57 28.44
C LEU A 390 -16.72 60.71 27.41
N VAL A 391 -17.16 60.98 26.16
CA VAL A 391 -16.45 61.53 24.98
C VAL A 391 -15.83 60.55 23.95
N LEU A 392 -16.54 60.43 22.82
CA LEU A 392 -16.14 60.28 21.40
C LEU A 392 -14.81 59.58 20.97
N ALA A 393 -14.98 58.55 20.12
CA ALA A 393 -14.16 58.12 18.97
C ALA A 393 -12.95 57.13 19.10
N LEU A 394 -13.07 56.03 18.32
CA LEU A 394 -12.06 55.28 17.51
C LEU A 394 -11.11 54.19 18.14
N VAL A 395 -11.47 52.91 17.86
CA VAL A 395 -10.68 51.76 17.33
C VAL A 395 -9.32 51.33 17.94
N ILE A 396 -9.22 50.09 18.50
CA ILE A 396 -7.99 49.24 18.49
C ILE A 396 -8.29 47.71 18.37
N PRO A 397 -7.74 47.01 17.34
CA PRO A 397 -7.86 45.56 16.98
C PRO A 397 -7.11 44.39 17.68
N SER A 398 -7.79 43.23 17.73
CA SER A 398 -7.36 41.87 18.17
C SER A 398 -7.54 40.77 17.08
N LEU A 399 -6.73 39.69 17.11
CA LEU A 399 -6.83 38.50 16.23
C LEU A 399 -7.97 37.56 16.71
N PHE A 400 -8.62 36.80 15.81
CA PHE A 400 -9.78 35.95 16.11
C PHE A 400 -9.69 34.50 15.58
N VAL A 401 -10.30 33.55 16.31
CA VAL A 401 -10.47 32.12 15.97
C VAL A 401 -11.97 31.75 15.86
N LEU A 402 -12.33 30.84 14.94
CA LEU A 402 -13.71 30.43 14.59
C LEU A 402 -13.87 28.87 14.54
N THR A 403 -14.90 28.25 15.16
CA THR A 403 -15.15 26.76 15.21
C THR A 403 -16.61 26.30 14.97
N ARG A 404 -16.90 25.15 14.35
CA ARG A 404 -18.29 24.72 14.00
C ARG A 404 -18.97 23.85 15.08
N THR A 405 -20.29 24.01 15.37
CA THR A 405 -21.06 23.09 16.25
C THR A 405 -22.46 22.77 15.73
N ARG A 406 -23.00 21.58 16.05
CA ARG A 406 -24.41 21.20 15.83
C ARG A 406 -24.96 20.46 17.05
N GLU A 407 -26.05 20.94 17.64
CA GLU A 407 -26.86 20.19 18.60
C GLU A 407 -28.35 20.58 18.46
N ARG A 408 -29.27 19.60 18.36
CA ARG A 408 -30.69 19.81 18.65
C ARG A 408 -31.31 18.56 19.29
N LYS A 409 -31.82 18.76 20.51
CA LYS A 409 -32.55 17.82 21.38
C LYS A 409 -34.02 17.66 20.98
N ARG A 410 -34.59 16.47 21.21
CA ARG A 410 -35.94 16.21 21.78
C ARG A 410 -36.01 14.72 22.21
N THR A 411 -35.76 14.42 23.49
CA THR A 411 -36.72 14.09 24.59
C THR A 411 -37.27 12.65 24.58
N GLY A 412 -36.86 11.86 25.60
CA GLY A 412 -37.49 10.57 25.99
C GLY A 412 -36.63 9.77 26.97
N LYS A 413 -37.01 9.75 28.26
CA LYS A 413 -36.37 9.11 29.43
C LYS A 413 -36.03 7.61 29.25
N SER A 414 -34.82 7.19 29.66
CA SER A 414 -34.56 6.40 30.91
C SER A 414 -33.27 5.57 30.84
N ARG A 415 -32.47 5.64 31.91
CA ARG A 415 -31.38 4.72 32.34
C ARG A 415 -30.22 4.41 31.37
N CYS A 416 -29.12 5.16 31.53
CA CYS A 416 -27.77 4.62 31.81
C CYS A 416 -26.75 5.76 31.97
N HIS A 417 -26.74 6.39 33.15
CA HIS A 417 -25.65 7.25 33.58
C HIS A 417 -24.48 6.35 34.01
N HIS A 418 -23.51 6.07 33.10
CA HIS A 418 -22.12 5.75 33.48
C HIS A 418 -21.06 5.66 32.34
N ILE A 419 -21.33 6.07 31.08
CA ILE A 419 -20.36 5.83 29.97
C ILE A 419 -19.96 7.09 29.15
N LEU A 420 -20.49 8.29 29.41
CA LEU A 420 -20.36 9.43 28.46
C LEU A 420 -19.29 10.50 28.77
N GLN A 421 -18.18 10.15 29.44
CA GLN A 421 -17.05 11.09 29.61
C GLN A 421 -15.69 10.58 29.08
N GLN A 422 -15.65 9.42 28.43
CA GLN A 422 -14.45 8.86 27.77
C GLN A 422 -14.37 9.14 26.26
N ALA A 423 -15.39 9.71 25.63
CA ALA A 423 -15.46 9.83 24.16
C ALA A 423 -14.74 11.06 23.55
N HIS A 424 -14.47 12.12 24.32
CA HIS A 424 -13.80 13.33 23.78
C HIS A 424 -12.26 13.32 23.90
N GLY A 425 -11.68 12.19 24.33
CA GLY A 425 -10.24 11.96 24.33
C GLY A 425 -9.75 10.85 23.39
N GLY A 426 -10.67 10.11 22.74
CA GLY A 426 -10.36 8.90 21.97
C GLY A 426 -10.11 9.10 20.47
N ALA A 427 -10.56 10.21 19.89
CA ALA A 427 -10.41 10.45 18.44
C ALA A 427 -8.97 10.80 18.00
N ALA A 428 -8.07 11.07 18.95
CA ALA A 428 -6.63 11.21 18.68
C ALA A 428 -5.85 9.88 18.84
N ASP A 429 -6.41 8.89 19.55
CA ASP A 429 -5.75 7.60 19.79
C ASP A 429 -6.08 6.56 18.69
N GLU A 430 -7.15 6.75 17.89
CA GLU A 430 -7.51 5.84 16.78
C GLU A 430 -6.80 6.14 15.45
N PHE A 431 -6.20 7.32 15.28
CA PHE A 431 -5.37 7.63 14.10
C PHE A 431 -3.95 7.03 14.20
N PHE A 432 -3.54 6.57 15.39
CA PHE A 432 -2.19 6.06 15.67
C PHE A 432 -2.13 4.56 16.00
N ARG A 433 -3.24 3.81 15.92
CA ARG A 433 -3.19 2.34 15.93
C ARG A 433 -2.91 1.81 14.53
N GLY A 434 -1.64 1.85 14.14
CA GLY A 434 -1.09 0.98 13.11
C GLY A 434 -0.41 -0.22 13.78
N GLU A 435 -0.95 -1.42 13.55
CA GLU A 435 -0.22 -2.67 13.78
C GLU A 435 0.99 -2.78 12.82
N PRO A 436 2.01 -3.57 13.19
CA PRO A 436 3.37 -3.37 12.72
C PRO A 436 3.63 -4.16 11.44
N ASP A 437 3.92 -3.47 10.34
CA ASP A 437 4.70 -4.06 9.25
C ASP A 437 5.71 -3.04 8.71
N GLY A 438 6.98 -3.45 8.75
CA GLY A 438 8.10 -2.58 8.45
C GLY A 438 8.22 -2.29 6.96
N GLN A 439 8.29 -1.00 6.61
CA GLN A 439 9.13 -0.49 5.51
C GLN A 439 9.23 1.05 5.59
N GLN A 440 10.46 1.55 5.64
CA GLN A 440 10.82 2.97 5.63
C GLN A 440 10.42 3.63 4.30
N GLN A 441 9.54 4.63 4.33
CA GLN A 441 9.24 5.48 3.17
C GLN A 441 10.02 6.81 3.22
N ASN A 442 10.75 7.07 2.13
CA ASN A 442 11.38 8.32 1.75
C ASN A 442 10.32 9.36 1.40
N TYR A 443 10.45 10.60 1.89
CA TYR A 443 9.79 11.77 1.30
C TYR A 443 10.75 12.43 0.29
N GLN A 444 10.35 12.47 -0.99
CA GLN A 444 10.99 13.29 -2.03
C GLN A 444 10.12 14.52 -2.34
N GLN A 445 10.77 15.67 -2.54
CA GLN A 445 10.19 16.98 -2.84
C GLN A 445 9.77 17.10 -4.32
N GLN A 446 8.63 17.75 -4.60
CA GLN A 446 8.21 18.18 -5.93
C GLN A 446 8.39 19.70 -6.14
N ASN A 447 8.86 20.05 -7.35
CA ASN A 447 9.06 21.40 -7.87
C ASN A 447 7.75 22.03 -8.37
N TYR A 448 7.61 23.36 -8.25
CA TYR A 448 6.57 24.18 -8.89
C TYR A 448 7.17 25.00 -10.05
N GLN A 449 6.47 25.06 -11.19
CA GLN A 449 6.68 26.05 -12.25
C GLN A 449 5.43 26.91 -12.45
N GLN A 450 5.66 28.19 -12.76
CA GLN A 450 4.71 29.31 -12.87
C GLN A 450 3.93 29.32 -14.21
N GLN A 451 2.74 29.95 -14.20
CA GLN A 451 1.90 30.21 -15.38
C GLN A 451 1.99 31.68 -15.85
N GLN A 452 1.95 31.90 -17.17
CA GLN A 452 1.06 32.79 -17.99
C GLN A 452 1.76 33.32 -19.28
N PRO A 453 1.05 33.76 -20.36
CA PRO A 453 -0.31 33.47 -20.84
C PRO A 453 -0.35 33.00 -22.33
N TYR A 454 -1.55 32.72 -22.84
CA TYR A 454 -1.90 32.07 -24.13
C TYR A 454 -1.38 32.75 -25.42
N GLN A 455 -0.90 31.93 -26.37
CA GLN A 455 -1.10 32.08 -27.82
C GLN A 455 -1.04 30.70 -28.52
N GLN A 456 -2.02 30.44 -29.40
CA GLN A 456 -2.20 29.21 -30.18
C GLN A 456 -1.12 29.07 -31.27
N GLN A 457 -0.50 27.89 -31.44
CA GLN A 457 -0.27 27.23 -32.74
C GLN A 457 0.53 25.91 -32.66
N ASN A 458 0.02 24.91 -33.39
CA ASN A 458 0.64 23.70 -33.97
C ASN A 458 1.64 22.86 -33.15
N TYR A 459 1.22 21.62 -32.85
CA TYR A 459 2.05 20.56 -32.28
C TYR A 459 3.06 20.01 -33.31
N GLN A 460 4.35 20.16 -33.02
CA GLN A 460 5.40 19.23 -33.41
C GLN A 460 6.15 18.81 -32.14
N GLN A 461 6.15 17.51 -31.84
CA GLN A 461 6.86 16.91 -30.70
C GLN A 461 8.37 16.86 -31.01
N THR A 462 9.17 17.50 -30.16
CA THR A 462 10.64 17.36 -30.17
C THR A 462 11.10 16.71 -28.86
N ASP A 463 11.96 15.71 -29.03
CA ASP A 463 12.61 14.86 -28.03
C ASP A 463 13.17 15.58 -26.79
N TYR A 464 12.72 15.17 -25.60
CA TYR A 464 13.48 15.25 -24.35
C TYR A 464 13.06 14.12 -23.39
N ASN A 465 13.80 13.00 -23.37
CA ASN A 465 14.12 12.26 -22.14
C ASN A 465 15.05 11.07 -22.43
N GLN A 466 16.35 11.24 -22.17
CA GLN A 466 17.26 10.13 -21.92
C GLN A 466 17.58 10.09 -20.41
N ASN A 467 17.29 8.94 -19.79
CA ASN A 467 17.68 8.49 -18.45
C ASN A 467 16.67 8.64 -17.28
N ALA A 468 15.44 8.17 -17.49
CA ALA A 468 14.64 7.53 -16.43
C ALA A 468 14.08 6.20 -16.95
N GLY A 469 14.15 5.13 -16.15
CA GLY A 469 13.80 3.77 -16.58
C GLY A 469 12.34 3.58 -16.96
N ASN A 470 12.04 3.61 -18.26
CA ASN A 470 11.22 2.66 -19.01
C ASN A 470 9.79 2.28 -18.52
N ASP A 471 9.03 3.18 -17.89
CA ASP A 471 7.59 2.98 -17.65
C ASP A 471 6.78 4.15 -18.24
N GLN A 472 6.68 4.15 -19.57
CA GLN A 472 5.73 4.96 -20.34
C GLN A 472 4.40 4.19 -20.50
N ALA A 473 3.30 4.94 -20.69
CA ALA A 473 2.00 4.46 -21.16
C ALA A 473 2.17 3.43 -22.30
N PRO A 474 1.28 2.44 -22.46
CA PRO A 474 1.42 1.48 -23.54
C PRO A 474 1.46 2.27 -24.85
N PRO A 475 2.32 1.90 -25.82
CA PRO A 475 2.58 2.71 -27.01
C PRO A 475 1.32 2.76 -27.89
N TYR A 476 0.41 3.68 -27.53
CA TYR A 476 -0.78 4.01 -28.27
C TYR A 476 -0.37 5.01 -29.34
N ASN A 477 -0.27 4.53 -30.59
CA ASN A 477 -0.02 5.43 -31.71
C ASN A 477 -1.35 5.98 -32.19
N ALA A 478 -1.52 7.29 -32.12
CA ALA A 478 -2.65 7.96 -32.76
C ALA A 478 -2.65 7.66 -34.27
N PRO A 479 -3.82 7.44 -34.90
CA PRO A 479 -3.89 7.16 -36.32
C PRO A 479 -3.42 8.36 -37.14
N SER A 480 -2.85 8.09 -38.32
CA SER A 480 -2.44 9.10 -39.30
C SER A 480 -3.63 9.86 -39.91
N ASN A 481 -4.83 9.28 -39.91
CA ASN A 481 -6.08 9.90 -40.34
C ASN A 481 -7.16 9.75 -39.26
N PRO A 482 -7.74 10.84 -38.71
CA PRO A 482 -8.73 10.78 -37.63
C PRO A 482 -10.02 10.00 -37.97
N ASN A 483 -10.34 9.85 -39.25
CA ASN A 483 -11.57 9.20 -39.73
C ASN A 483 -11.42 7.71 -40.05
N GLU A 484 -10.20 7.14 -39.93
CA GLU A 484 -9.93 5.75 -40.30
C GLU A 484 -9.71 4.88 -39.06
N LYS A 485 -10.42 3.75 -39.00
CA LYS A 485 -10.31 2.79 -37.89
C LYS A 485 -9.01 2.00 -38.00
N GLN A 486 -8.10 2.22 -37.06
CA GLN A 486 -6.77 1.62 -36.97
C GLN A 486 -6.82 0.11 -36.62
N GLU A 487 -5.87 -0.67 -37.13
CA GLU A 487 -5.71 -2.09 -36.75
C GLU A 487 -5.04 -2.24 -35.37
N PHE A 488 -5.31 -3.35 -34.66
CA PHE A 488 -4.74 -3.61 -33.33
C PHE A 488 -3.19 -3.53 -33.27
N HIS A 489 -2.51 -4.01 -34.32
CA HIS A 489 -1.05 -3.99 -34.39
C HIS A 489 -0.47 -2.59 -34.63
N GLU A 490 -1.26 -1.69 -35.20
CA GLU A 490 -0.88 -0.29 -35.42
C GLU A 490 -1.14 0.54 -34.17
N ALA A 491 -2.30 0.31 -33.52
CA ALA A 491 -2.70 0.98 -32.29
C ALA A 491 -1.77 0.64 -31.11
N PHE A 492 -1.28 -0.61 -31.02
CA PHE A 492 -0.37 -1.07 -29.97
C PHE A 492 0.97 -1.55 -30.53
N LYS A 493 1.59 -0.76 -31.42
CA LYS A 493 2.84 -1.14 -32.10
C LYS A 493 3.99 -1.21 -31.10
N VAL A 494 4.56 -2.41 -30.93
CA VAL A 494 5.78 -2.62 -30.14
C VAL A 494 6.97 -2.17 -30.99
N SER A 495 7.82 -1.28 -30.46
CA SER A 495 8.87 -0.59 -31.22
C SER A 495 9.93 -1.51 -31.83
N LYS A 496 10.04 -2.78 -31.41
CA LYS A 496 10.76 -3.87 -32.11
C LYS A 496 10.12 -5.24 -31.80
N PRO A 497 9.96 -6.17 -32.76
CA PRO A 497 9.50 -7.53 -32.49
C PRO A 497 10.61 -8.32 -31.77
N LYS A 498 10.59 -8.33 -30.43
CA LYS A 498 11.49 -9.14 -29.61
C LYS A 498 10.72 -10.35 -29.09
N TRP A 499 11.11 -11.55 -29.51
CA TRP A 499 10.61 -12.78 -28.92
C TRP A 499 11.10 -12.84 -27.47
N ASN A 500 10.18 -12.72 -26.51
CA ASN A 500 10.54 -12.73 -25.11
C ASN A 500 10.57 -14.18 -24.59
N ASP A 501 11.61 -14.51 -23.82
CA ASP A 501 11.75 -15.80 -23.11
C ASP A 501 11.63 -17.04 -24.03
N LEU A 502 12.26 -17.01 -25.22
CA LEU A 502 12.18 -18.07 -26.24
C LEU A 502 12.54 -19.47 -25.71
N TRP A 503 13.50 -19.56 -24.79
CA TRP A 503 13.92 -20.84 -24.19
C TRP A 503 12.74 -21.57 -23.53
N ALA A 504 11.82 -20.84 -22.88
CA ALA A 504 10.67 -21.42 -22.19
C ALA A 504 9.62 -21.90 -23.19
N ALA A 505 9.44 -21.20 -24.31
CA ALA A 505 8.59 -21.66 -25.41
C ALA A 505 9.12 -22.96 -26.03
N ILE A 506 10.42 -23.05 -26.28
CA ILE A 506 11.05 -24.26 -26.83
C ILE A 506 10.89 -25.44 -25.85
N LEU A 507 11.13 -25.22 -24.56
CA LEU A 507 10.97 -26.25 -23.53
C LEU A 507 9.51 -26.72 -23.41
N PHE A 508 8.54 -25.81 -23.52
CA PHE A 508 7.13 -26.15 -23.52
C PHE A 508 6.75 -27.00 -24.74
N LEU A 509 7.17 -26.63 -25.94
CA LEU A 509 6.91 -27.40 -27.16
C LEU A 509 7.55 -28.79 -27.11
N ALA A 510 8.77 -28.91 -26.56
CA ALA A 510 9.42 -30.20 -26.31
C ALA A 510 8.60 -31.07 -25.33
N THR A 511 8.03 -30.46 -24.28
CA THR A 511 7.19 -31.17 -23.31
C THR A 511 5.87 -31.64 -23.94
N CYS A 512 5.24 -30.80 -24.77
CA CYS A 512 4.06 -31.19 -25.55
C CYS A 512 4.36 -32.36 -26.50
N ALA A 513 5.47 -32.30 -27.23
CA ALA A 513 5.91 -33.39 -28.11
C ALA A 513 6.15 -34.69 -27.32
N GLY A 514 6.82 -34.59 -26.17
CA GLY A 514 7.01 -35.73 -25.26
C GLY A 514 5.69 -36.32 -24.78
N PHE A 515 4.71 -35.49 -24.41
CA PHE A 515 3.36 -35.94 -24.03
C PHE A 515 2.67 -36.68 -25.19
N VAL A 516 2.73 -36.14 -26.42
CA VAL A 516 2.15 -36.80 -27.61
C VAL A 516 2.80 -38.17 -27.86
N VAL A 517 4.13 -38.25 -27.77
CA VAL A 517 4.87 -39.51 -27.96
C VAL A 517 4.46 -40.54 -26.91
N VAL A 518 4.46 -40.17 -25.63
CA VAL A 518 4.07 -41.06 -24.53
C VAL A 518 2.60 -41.49 -24.66
N SER A 519 1.72 -40.58 -25.05
CA SER A 519 0.31 -40.87 -25.33
C SER A 519 0.15 -41.87 -26.48
N GLY A 520 0.81 -41.64 -27.62
CA GLY A 520 0.75 -42.55 -28.76
C GLY A 520 1.29 -43.95 -28.45
N LEU A 521 2.42 -44.04 -27.75
CA LEU A 521 2.99 -45.32 -27.32
C LEU A 521 2.07 -46.06 -26.34
N SER A 522 1.50 -45.37 -25.36
CA SER A 522 0.59 -45.99 -24.39
C SER A 522 -0.73 -46.45 -25.02
N LEU A 523 -1.30 -45.67 -25.94
CA LEU A 523 -2.55 -46.01 -26.62
C LEU A 523 -2.41 -47.17 -27.62
N ASN A 524 -1.31 -47.26 -28.36
CA ASN A 524 -1.06 -48.37 -29.28
C ASN A 524 -1.01 -49.72 -28.53
N GLY A 525 -0.40 -49.76 -27.34
CA GLY A 525 -0.36 -50.98 -26.52
C GLY A 525 -1.70 -51.37 -25.92
N TYR A 526 -2.60 -50.40 -25.77
CA TYR A 526 -3.93 -50.60 -25.22
C TYR A 526 -4.90 -51.20 -26.27
N GLN A 527 -4.79 -50.83 -27.55
CA GLN A 527 -5.67 -51.35 -28.60
C GLN A 527 -5.54 -52.88 -28.81
N VAL A 528 -4.37 -53.45 -28.58
CA VAL A 528 -4.09 -54.87 -28.82
C VAL A 528 -4.60 -55.78 -27.68
N THR A 529 -4.91 -55.23 -26.51
CA THR A 529 -5.59 -55.98 -25.42
C THR A 529 -7.12 -55.99 -25.56
N SER A 530 -7.70 -55.16 -26.43
CA SER A 530 -9.15 -55.10 -26.66
C SER A 530 -9.71 -56.27 -27.47
N HIS A 531 -8.86 -57.07 -28.13
CA HIS A 531 -9.27 -58.20 -28.97
C HIS A 531 -9.07 -59.58 -28.33
N GLY A 532 -8.72 -59.64 -27.04
CA GLY A 532 -8.61 -60.91 -26.34
C GLY A 532 -8.53 -60.80 -24.83
N SER A 533 -9.67 -60.82 -24.14
CA SER A 533 -10.04 -61.97 -23.29
C SER A 533 -11.41 -61.77 -22.65
N THR A 534 -12.21 -62.82 -22.72
CA THR A 534 -13.50 -63.04 -22.05
C THR A 534 -13.27 -63.54 -20.63
N THR A 535 -12.44 -62.87 -19.84
CA THR A 535 -12.16 -63.32 -18.46
C THR A 535 -12.04 -62.17 -17.47
N ASN A 536 -12.68 -62.39 -16.31
CA ASN A 536 -12.86 -61.52 -15.15
C ASN A 536 -11.54 -60.95 -14.59
N ASN A 537 -10.95 -59.96 -15.25
CA ASN A 537 -9.79 -59.25 -14.75
C ASN A 537 -10.19 -57.88 -14.19
N THR A 538 -9.96 -57.71 -12.88
CA THR A 538 -10.40 -56.65 -11.96
C THR A 538 -9.69 -55.29 -12.10
N PHE A 539 -8.90 -55.07 -13.15
CA PHE A 539 -8.09 -53.85 -13.28
C PHE A 539 -7.91 -53.33 -14.72
N GLY A 540 -8.80 -53.72 -15.63
CA GLY A 540 -8.87 -53.22 -17.01
C GLY A 540 -9.96 -52.16 -17.17
N LEU A 541 -9.67 -51.11 -17.94
CA LEU A 541 -10.64 -50.06 -18.28
C LEU A 541 -11.79 -50.65 -19.11
N ASN A 542 -12.87 -51.06 -18.46
CA ASN A 542 -14.10 -51.49 -19.12
C ASN A 542 -14.64 -50.34 -19.99
N LYS A 543 -15.32 -50.65 -21.11
CA LYS A 543 -16.03 -49.65 -21.95
C LYS A 543 -16.86 -48.68 -21.09
N LEU A 544 -17.41 -49.19 -19.99
CA LEU A 544 -18.17 -48.46 -18.97
C LEU A 544 -17.39 -47.29 -18.33
N THR A 545 -16.09 -47.45 -18.05
CA THR A 545 -15.28 -46.40 -17.40
C THR A 545 -14.91 -45.27 -18.35
N ILE A 546 -14.70 -45.57 -19.65
CA ILE A 546 -14.50 -44.53 -20.68
C ILE A 546 -15.78 -43.71 -20.86
N VAL A 547 -16.94 -44.38 -20.97
CA VAL A 547 -18.24 -43.72 -21.07
C VAL A 547 -18.50 -42.84 -19.85
N LEU A 548 -18.12 -43.31 -18.67
CA LEU A 548 -18.23 -42.53 -17.44
C LEU A 548 -17.36 -41.27 -17.46
N PHE A 549 -16.08 -41.35 -17.83
CA PHE A 549 -15.23 -40.15 -17.93
C PHE A 549 -15.72 -39.16 -18.98
N ALA A 550 -16.22 -39.65 -20.11
CA ALA A 550 -16.84 -38.80 -21.14
C ALA A 550 -18.10 -38.10 -20.60
N TYR A 551 -18.94 -38.81 -19.85
CA TYR A 551 -20.11 -38.24 -19.17
C TYR A 551 -19.72 -37.15 -18.17
N VAL A 552 -18.71 -37.39 -17.32
CA VAL A 552 -18.19 -36.42 -16.35
C VAL A 552 -17.74 -35.13 -17.04
N LEU A 553 -17.00 -35.26 -18.15
CA LEU A 553 -16.51 -34.11 -18.92
C LEU A 553 -17.66 -33.31 -19.57
N ALA A 554 -18.67 -34.01 -20.11
CA ALA A 554 -19.86 -33.37 -20.68
C ALA A 554 -20.67 -32.61 -19.61
N VAL A 555 -20.91 -33.23 -18.45
CA VAL A 555 -21.59 -32.59 -17.32
C VAL A 555 -20.78 -31.38 -16.84
N ALA A 556 -19.48 -31.53 -16.65
CA ALA A 556 -18.61 -30.44 -16.22
C ALA A 556 -18.66 -29.25 -17.19
N PHE A 557 -18.65 -29.50 -18.49
CA PHE A 557 -18.78 -28.45 -19.51
C PHE A 557 -20.14 -27.73 -19.43
N VAL A 558 -21.25 -28.50 -19.40
CA VAL A 558 -22.61 -27.94 -19.38
C VAL A 558 -22.86 -27.11 -18.11
N ILE A 559 -22.52 -27.66 -16.94
CA ILE A 559 -22.72 -26.96 -15.66
C ILE A 559 -21.81 -25.74 -15.56
N SER A 560 -20.56 -25.82 -16.03
CA SER A 560 -19.65 -24.66 -16.06
C SER A 560 -20.15 -23.55 -16.98
N PHE A 561 -20.67 -23.90 -18.16
CA PHE A 561 -21.27 -22.95 -19.08
C PHE A 561 -22.52 -22.30 -18.50
N ALA A 562 -23.40 -23.09 -17.86
CA ALA A 562 -24.57 -22.58 -17.17
C ALA A 562 -24.19 -21.64 -16.01
N TYR A 563 -23.20 -22.01 -15.19
CA TYR A 563 -22.69 -21.16 -14.13
C TYR A 563 -22.12 -19.84 -14.66
N PHE A 564 -21.31 -19.90 -15.73
CA PHE A 564 -20.81 -18.71 -16.39
C PHE A 564 -21.93 -17.79 -16.90
N TRP A 565 -22.99 -18.36 -17.47
CA TRP A 565 -24.17 -17.62 -17.89
C TRP A 565 -24.88 -16.94 -16.71
N CYS A 566 -25.05 -17.65 -15.59
CA CYS A 566 -25.62 -17.10 -14.37
C CYS A 566 -24.81 -15.92 -13.80
N VAL A 567 -23.47 -16.01 -13.79
CA VAL A 567 -22.60 -14.91 -13.37
C VAL A 567 -22.83 -13.67 -14.24
N ARG A 568 -23.08 -13.86 -15.55
CA ARG A 568 -23.38 -12.75 -16.48
C ARG A 568 -24.77 -12.15 -16.29
N ALA A 569 -25.78 -12.98 -16.03
CA ALA A 569 -27.15 -12.55 -15.89
C ALA A 569 -27.40 -11.81 -14.56
N PHE A 570 -26.77 -12.26 -13.47
CA PHE A 570 -27.10 -11.82 -12.11
C PHE A 570 -25.90 -11.18 -11.38
N THR A 571 -25.19 -10.24 -12.00
CA THR A 571 -23.94 -9.65 -11.48
C THR A 571 -24.05 -9.06 -10.06
N LYS A 572 -25.20 -8.48 -9.71
CA LYS A 572 -25.46 -7.91 -8.38
C LYS A 572 -25.74 -8.98 -7.31
N GLN A 573 -26.42 -10.06 -7.69
CA GLN A 573 -26.89 -11.08 -6.73
C GLN A 573 -25.93 -12.27 -6.63
N ILE A 574 -25.10 -12.52 -7.65
CA ILE A 574 -24.27 -13.73 -7.71
C ILE A 574 -23.32 -13.84 -6.51
N ILE A 575 -22.69 -12.74 -6.08
CA ILE A 575 -21.79 -12.73 -4.92
C ILE A 575 -22.53 -13.18 -3.64
N TRP A 576 -23.76 -12.70 -3.43
CA TRP A 576 -24.59 -13.08 -2.29
C TRP A 576 -25.07 -14.53 -2.39
N ILE A 577 -25.58 -14.92 -3.57
CA ILE A 577 -26.12 -16.25 -3.81
C ILE A 577 -25.02 -17.30 -3.60
N THR A 578 -23.83 -17.12 -4.19
CA THR A 578 -22.73 -18.09 -4.06
C THR A 578 -22.24 -18.22 -2.61
N GLY A 579 -22.19 -17.11 -1.86
CA GLY A 579 -21.78 -17.14 -0.47
C GLY A 579 -22.79 -17.87 0.42
N ILE A 580 -24.07 -17.57 0.28
CA ILE A 580 -25.15 -18.24 1.02
C ILE A 580 -25.21 -19.73 0.64
N LEU A 581 -25.13 -20.04 -0.65
CA LEU A 581 -25.17 -21.41 -1.15
C LEU A 581 -24.03 -22.25 -0.56
N GLN A 582 -22.82 -21.69 -0.47
CA GLN A 582 -21.68 -22.38 0.11
C GLN A 582 -21.86 -22.67 1.61
N ILE A 583 -22.47 -21.75 2.37
CA ILE A 583 -22.81 -21.97 3.78
C ILE A 583 -23.83 -23.11 3.91
N VAL A 584 -24.89 -23.08 3.09
CA VAL A 584 -25.95 -24.10 3.11
C VAL A 584 -25.37 -25.49 2.78
N PHE A 585 -24.53 -25.58 1.76
CA PHE A 585 -23.84 -26.84 1.41
C PHE A 585 -22.86 -27.29 2.49
N GLY A 586 -22.13 -26.37 3.13
CA GLY A 586 -21.25 -26.67 4.26
C GLY A 586 -22.00 -27.27 5.45
N ILE A 587 -23.14 -26.69 5.83
CA ILE A 587 -24.01 -27.22 6.89
C ILE A 587 -24.58 -28.58 6.48
N GLY A 588 -25.11 -28.68 5.26
CA GLY A 588 -25.72 -29.93 4.76
C GLY A 588 -24.73 -31.09 4.74
N THR A 589 -23.50 -30.86 4.27
CA THR A 589 -22.43 -31.88 4.28
C THR A 589 -21.98 -32.24 5.69
N ALA A 590 -21.84 -31.27 6.60
CA ALA A 590 -21.52 -31.55 8.00
C ALA A 590 -22.60 -32.42 8.67
N VAL A 591 -23.89 -32.09 8.48
CA VAL A 591 -25.03 -32.87 9.01
C VAL A 591 -25.04 -34.28 8.40
N PHE A 592 -24.79 -34.41 7.10
CA PHE A 592 -24.71 -35.72 6.43
C PHE A 592 -23.60 -36.60 7.01
N TYR A 593 -22.39 -36.07 7.22
CA TYR A 593 -21.28 -36.84 7.79
C TYR A 593 -21.51 -37.23 9.26
N LEU A 594 -22.14 -36.35 10.04
CA LEU A 594 -22.55 -36.67 11.41
C LEU A 594 -23.63 -37.77 11.43
N TRP A 595 -24.58 -37.74 10.49
CA TRP A 595 -25.58 -38.79 10.33
C TRP A 595 -24.97 -40.12 9.88
N ALA A 596 -23.98 -40.07 8.98
CA ALA A 596 -23.22 -41.23 8.52
C ALA A 596 -22.25 -41.83 9.57
N LYS A 597 -22.24 -41.30 10.81
CA LYS A 597 -21.37 -41.70 11.93
C LYS A 597 -19.87 -41.45 11.70
N GLU A 598 -19.51 -40.62 10.72
CA GLU A 598 -18.13 -40.15 10.51
C GLU A 598 -17.88 -38.83 11.25
N TYR A 599 -17.80 -38.92 12.59
CA TYR A 599 -17.74 -37.75 13.47
C TYR A 599 -16.56 -36.82 13.17
N ALA A 600 -15.38 -37.36 12.83
CA ALA A 600 -14.21 -36.55 12.53
C ALA A 600 -14.41 -35.66 11.29
N ALA A 601 -14.94 -36.22 10.19
CA ALA A 601 -15.24 -35.46 8.99
C ALA A 601 -16.35 -34.43 9.24
N GLY A 602 -17.42 -34.82 9.93
CA GLY A 602 -18.53 -33.93 10.28
C GLY A 602 -18.10 -32.72 11.12
N ILE A 603 -17.26 -32.92 12.13
CA ILE A 603 -16.72 -31.84 12.98
C ILE A 603 -15.83 -30.90 12.15
N VAL A 604 -14.96 -31.43 11.28
CA VAL A 604 -14.08 -30.62 10.43
C VAL A 604 -14.89 -29.73 9.47
N PHE A 605 -15.90 -30.28 8.79
CA PHE A 605 -16.77 -29.50 7.90
C PHE A 605 -17.59 -28.46 8.66
N LEU A 606 -18.02 -28.74 9.89
CA LEU A 606 -18.70 -27.77 10.74
C LEU A 606 -17.77 -26.60 11.11
N VAL A 607 -16.52 -26.88 11.50
CA VAL A 607 -15.51 -25.84 11.79
C VAL A 607 -15.23 -24.99 10.56
N PHE A 608 -15.03 -25.59 9.38
CA PHE A 608 -14.83 -24.85 8.14
C PHE A 608 -16.04 -24.01 7.75
N THR A 609 -17.26 -24.50 8.00
CA THR A 609 -18.49 -23.76 7.72
C THR A 609 -18.64 -22.56 8.66
N VAL A 610 -18.33 -22.71 9.94
CA VAL A 610 -18.31 -21.60 10.90
C VAL A 610 -17.27 -20.56 10.51
N PHE A 611 -16.05 -20.99 10.16
CA PHE A 611 -15.01 -20.11 9.64
C PHE A 611 -15.48 -19.36 8.40
N TYR A 612 -16.13 -20.07 7.47
CA TYR A 612 -16.68 -19.48 6.26
C TYR A 612 -17.76 -18.44 6.55
N ILE A 613 -18.66 -18.69 7.51
CA ILE A 613 -19.65 -17.71 7.95
C ILE A 613 -18.96 -16.45 8.48
N ILE A 614 -17.93 -16.59 9.30
CA ILE A 614 -17.15 -15.45 9.83
C ILE A 614 -16.50 -14.67 8.67
N CYS A 615 -15.86 -15.37 7.73
CA CYS A 615 -15.28 -14.74 6.55
C CYS A 615 -16.34 -14.01 5.69
N PHE A 616 -17.49 -14.65 5.46
CA PHE A 616 -18.55 -14.07 4.65
C PHE A 616 -19.13 -12.80 5.31
N ILE A 617 -19.32 -12.80 6.63
CA ILE A 617 -19.73 -11.60 7.38
C ILE A 617 -18.65 -10.50 7.25
N SER A 618 -17.37 -10.86 7.38
CA SER A 618 -16.25 -9.92 7.20
C SER A 618 -16.18 -9.32 5.79
N TRP A 619 -16.74 -10.00 4.79
CA TRP A 619 -16.71 -9.59 3.39
C TRP A 619 -17.84 -8.65 2.99
N ILE A 620 -18.94 -8.59 3.76
CA ILE A 620 -20.12 -7.76 3.47
C ILE A 620 -19.77 -6.30 3.11
N PRO A 621 -18.88 -5.61 3.84
CA PRO A 621 -18.53 -4.21 3.53
C PRO A 621 -17.84 -4.03 2.16
N ARG A 622 -17.21 -5.08 1.63
CA ARG A 622 -16.41 -5.05 0.39
C ARG A 622 -17.21 -5.42 -0.87
N ILE A 623 -18.40 -5.99 -0.68
CA ILE A 623 -19.27 -6.45 -1.77
C ILE A 623 -19.62 -5.32 -2.75
N PRO A 624 -19.97 -4.09 -2.32
CA PRO A 624 -20.36 -3.03 -3.26
C PRO A 624 -19.29 -2.72 -4.31
N PHE A 625 -18.02 -2.66 -3.90
CA PHE A 625 -16.90 -2.39 -4.80
C PHE A 625 -16.69 -3.54 -5.78
N SER A 626 -16.75 -4.77 -5.28
CA SER A 626 -16.63 -5.98 -6.11
C SER A 626 -17.77 -6.10 -7.13
N VAL A 627 -19.01 -5.73 -6.76
CA VAL A 627 -20.16 -5.69 -7.67
C VAL A 627 -19.93 -4.67 -8.78
N LEU A 628 -19.45 -3.46 -8.44
CA LEU A 628 -19.19 -2.41 -9.43
C LEU A 628 -18.13 -2.83 -10.44
N MET A 629 -17.02 -3.42 -9.97
CA MET A 629 -15.95 -3.94 -10.83
C MET A 629 -16.45 -5.05 -11.74
N LEU A 630 -17.25 -5.97 -11.20
CA LEU A 630 -17.86 -7.07 -11.96
C LEU A 630 -18.84 -6.54 -13.02
N GLN A 631 -19.64 -5.53 -12.69
CA GLN A 631 -20.56 -4.86 -13.63
C GLN A 631 -19.80 -4.19 -14.77
N ALA A 632 -18.76 -3.39 -14.45
CA ALA A 632 -17.95 -2.71 -15.46
C ALA A 632 -17.34 -3.72 -16.46
N VAL A 633 -16.75 -4.79 -15.96
CA VAL A 633 -16.16 -5.84 -16.80
C VAL A 633 -17.21 -6.55 -17.67
N ILE A 634 -18.38 -6.86 -17.11
CA ILE A 634 -19.45 -7.55 -17.85
C ILE A 634 -20.11 -6.64 -18.88
N ASP A 635 -20.26 -5.35 -18.60
CA ASP A 635 -20.83 -4.39 -19.54
C ASP A 635 -19.89 -4.18 -20.74
N VAL A 636 -18.58 -4.14 -20.51
CA VAL A 636 -17.59 -4.17 -21.59
C VAL A 636 -17.68 -5.48 -22.38
N ALA A 637 -17.73 -6.62 -21.70
CA ALA A 637 -17.82 -7.92 -22.36
C ALA A 637 -19.10 -8.10 -23.20
N LYS A 638 -20.24 -7.54 -22.75
CA LYS A 638 -21.51 -7.53 -23.51
C LYS A 638 -21.38 -6.75 -24.81
N ASN A 639 -20.70 -5.59 -24.78
CA ASN A 639 -20.46 -4.78 -25.97
C ASN A 639 -19.46 -5.44 -26.94
N TYR A 640 -18.55 -6.28 -26.42
CA TYR A 640 -17.55 -7.01 -27.20
C TYR A 640 -17.72 -8.53 -27.08
N GLY A 641 -18.81 -9.06 -27.63
CA GLY A 641 -19.19 -10.49 -27.49
C GLY A 641 -18.12 -11.51 -27.94
N HIS A 642 -17.14 -11.10 -28.75
CA HIS A 642 -15.99 -11.93 -29.14
C HIS A 642 -15.15 -12.43 -27.95
N VAL A 643 -15.15 -11.70 -26.81
CA VAL A 643 -14.50 -12.15 -25.56
C VAL A 643 -15.06 -13.50 -25.09
N PHE A 644 -16.36 -13.71 -25.26
CA PHE A 644 -17.02 -14.96 -24.86
C PHE A 644 -16.74 -16.12 -25.81
N VAL A 645 -16.57 -15.82 -27.10
CA VAL A 645 -16.20 -16.84 -28.10
C VAL A 645 -14.81 -17.41 -27.77
N VAL A 646 -13.85 -16.55 -27.40
CA VAL A 646 -12.52 -17.00 -26.96
C VAL A 646 -12.61 -17.90 -25.74
N SER A 647 -13.47 -17.58 -24.77
CA SER A 647 -13.69 -18.42 -23.58
C SER A 647 -14.34 -19.76 -23.91
N LEU A 648 -15.36 -19.78 -24.76
CA LEU A 648 -16.07 -21.00 -25.15
C LEU A 648 -15.14 -21.94 -25.92
N VAL A 649 -14.37 -21.41 -26.88
CA VAL A 649 -13.38 -22.18 -27.63
C VAL A 649 -12.27 -22.68 -26.69
N GLY A 650 -11.76 -21.82 -25.80
CA GLY A 650 -10.78 -22.20 -24.80
C GLY A 650 -11.28 -23.30 -23.84
N GLY A 651 -12.53 -23.23 -23.41
CA GLY A 651 -13.19 -24.24 -22.58
C GLY A 651 -13.37 -25.58 -23.31
N LEU A 652 -13.73 -25.56 -24.59
CA LEU A 652 -13.79 -26.77 -25.42
C LEU A 652 -12.42 -27.41 -25.59
N ILE A 653 -11.38 -26.62 -25.87
CA ILE A 653 -10.00 -27.11 -25.99
C ILE A 653 -9.52 -27.70 -24.65
N ALA A 654 -9.80 -27.03 -23.53
CA ALA A 654 -9.45 -27.53 -22.20
C ALA A 654 -10.16 -28.85 -21.88
N THR A 655 -11.44 -28.97 -22.24
CA THR A 655 -12.23 -30.19 -22.05
C THR A 655 -11.70 -31.33 -22.92
N ALA A 656 -11.39 -31.06 -24.18
CA ALA A 656 -10.80 -32.04 -25.09
C ALA A 656 -9.41 -32.49 -24.62
N PHE A 657 -8.56 -31.57 -24.16
CA PHE A 657 -7.27 -31.91 -23.58
C PHE A 657 -7.42 -32.71 -22.28
N GLY A 658 -8.37 -32.35 -21.42
CA GLY A 658 -8.70 -33.11 -20.20
C GLY A 658 -9.11 -34.55 -20.52
N ALA A 659 -9.91 -34.75 -21.56
CA ALA A 659 -10.26 -36.07 -22.08
C ALA A 659 -9.01 -36.86 -22.52
N TRP A 660 -8.18 -36.23 -23.35
CA TRP A 660 -6.95 -36.85 -23.87
C TRP A 660 -5.95 -37.19 -22.75
N PHE A 661 -5.78 -36.29 -21.79
CA PHE A 661 -4.96 -36.49 -20.58
C PHE A 661 -5.44 -37.68 -19.77
N THR A 662 -6.76 -37.79 -19.55
CA THR A 662 -7.35 -38.88 -18.76
C THR A 662 -7.14 -40.23 -19.42
N VAL A 663 -7.41 -40.31 -20.73
CA VAL A 663 -7.18 -41.52 -21.52
C VAL A 663 -5.71 -41.93 -21.49
N THR A 664 -4.80 -40.96 -21.61
CA THR A 664 -3.35 -41.20 -21.57
C THR A 664 -2.89 -41.70 -20.20
N LEU A 665 -3.35 -41.09 -19.11
CA LEU A 665 -3.00 -41.49 -17.74
C LEU A 665 -3.39 -42.94 -17.47
N VAL A 666 -4.60 -43.30 -17.87
CA VAL A 666 -5.11 -44.67 -17.73
C VAL A 666 -4.35 -45.64 -18.64
N ALA A 667 -4.10 -45.27 -19.90
CA ALA A 667 -3.38 -46.13 -20.84
C ALA A 667 -1.95 -46.46 -20.37
N VAL A 668 -1.27 -45.50 -19.73
CA VAL A 668 0.07 -45.70 -19.14
C VAL A 668 0.02 -46.69 -17.98
N TYR A 669 -0.96 -46.54 -17.09
CA TYR A 669 -1.15 -47.49 -15.99
C TYR A 669 -1.51 -48.88 -16.52
N ALA A 670 -2.42 -48.99 -17.49
CA ALA A 670 -2.82 -50.25 -18.10
C ALA A 670 -1.64 -50.95 -18.80
N ARG A 671 -0.80 -50.20 -19.52
CA ARG A 671 0.30 -50.74 -20.34
C ARG A 671 1.52 -51.17 -19.51
N TYR A 672 1.93 -50.38 -18.52
CA TYR A 672 3.24 -50.55 -17.87
C TYR A 672 3.19 -51.09 -16.44
N ASN A 673 2.00 -51.17 -15.82
CA ASN A 673 1.85 -51.69 -14.47
C ASN A 673 2.06 -53.22 -14.41
N PRO A 674 2.94 -53.73 -13.53
CA PRO A 674 3.12 -55.17 -13.36
C PRO A 674 1.82 -55.82 -12.89
N GLY A 675 1.39 -56.88 -13.57
CA GLY A 675 0.13 -57.60 -13.31
C GLY A 675 -0.98 -57.39 -14.35
N ASN A 676 -0.83 -56.43 -15.28
CA ASN A 676 -1.78 -56.25 -16.38
C ASN A 676 -1.41 -57.05 -17.64
N ALA A 677 -2.43 -57.60 -18.33
CA ALA A 677 -2.26 -58.39 -19.55
C ALA A 677 -1.46 -57.65 -20.64
N ALA A 678 -1.74 -56.35 -20.83
CA ALA A 678 -1.04 -55.50 -21.80
C ALA A 678 0.48 -55.37 -21.53
N CYS A 679 0.89 -55.46 -20.27
CA CYS A 679 2.29 -55.38 -19.86
C CYS A 679 3.06 -56.65 -20.24
N SER A 680 2.40 -57.81 -20.11
CA SER A 680 2.99 -59.11 -20.43
C SER A 680 3.24 -59.32 -21.94
N THR A 681 2.44 -58.69 -22.81
CA THR A 681 2.54 -58.85 -24.27
C THR A 681 3.63 -57.99 -24.91
N TYR A 682 3.88 -56.77 -24.40
CA TYR A 682 4.81 -55.81 -25.02
C TYR A 682 6.16 -55.68 -24.31
N GLY A 683 6.30 -56.27 -23.13
CA GLY A 683 7.50 -56.15 -22.30
C GLY A 683 7.71 -54.74 -21.71
N GLY A 684 8.66 -54.63 -20.79
CA GLY A 684 9.02 -53.35 -20.14
C GLY A 684 8.28 -53.03 -18.84
N CYS A 685 7.67 -54.02 -18.19
CA CYS A 685 7.01 -53.88 -16.89
C CYS A 685 7.95 -53.38 -15.80
N SER A 686 7.63 -52.23 -15.21
CA SER A 686 8.37 -51.69 -14.07
C SER A 686 7.53 -50.66 -13.35
N THR A 687 7.35 -50.85 -12.04
CA THR A 687 6.70 -49.87 -11.16
C THR A 687 7.41 -48.52 -11.23
N ALA A 688 8.74 -48.50 -11.33
CA ALA A 688 9.51 -47.27 -11.47
C ALA A 688 9.23 -46.55 -12.80
N LYS A 689 9.08 -47.28 -13.92
CA LYS A 689 8.69 -46.68 -15.21
C LYS A 689 7.28 -46.09 -15.16
N VAL A 690 6.32 -46.78 -14.55
CA VAL A 690 4.95 -46.27 -14.37
C VAL A 690 4.96 -44.97 -13.58
N ILE A 691 5.67 -44.94 -12.44
CA ILE A 691 5.77 -43.74 -11.61
C ILE A 691 6.42 -42.59 -12.40
N GLY A 692 7.53 -42.84 -13.09
CA GLY A 692 8.22 -41.83 -13.89
C GLY A 692 7.35 -41.25 -15.01
N LEU A 693 6.63 -42.12 -15.75
CA LEU A 693 5.72 -41.69 -16.81
C LEU A 693 4.52 -40.91 -16.26
N ILE A 694 3.92 -41.34 -15.15
CA ILE A 694 2.80 -40.62 -14.52
C ILE A 694 3.26 -39.24 -14.02
N VAL A 695 4.45 -39.13 -13.41
CA VAL A 695 5.00 -37.84 -12.97
C VAL A 695 5.20 -36.91 -14.17
N PHE A 696 5.80 -37.40 -15.27
CA PHE A 696 6.00 -36.60 -16.48
C PHE A 696 4.67 -36.15 -17.11
N ILE A 697 3.73 -37.08 -17.31
CA ILE A 697 2.42 -36.79 -17.92
C ILE A 697 1.65 -35.80 -17.05
N THR A 698 1.67 -35.97 -15.73
CA THR A 698 0.97 -35.07 -14.79
C THR A 698 1.58 -33.68 -14.80
N PHE A 699 2.92 -33.57 -14.81
CA PHE A 699 3.62 -32.30 -14.99
C PHE A 699 3.27 -31.63 -16.33
N ALA A 700 3.31 -32.39 -17.43
CA ALA A 700 2.91 -31.90 -18.75
C ALA A 700 1.43 -31.45 -18.76
N GLY A 701 0.55 -32.20 -18.10
CA GLY A 701 -0.86 -31.87 -17.93
C GLY A 701 -1.07 -30.53 -17.22
N TYR A 702 -0.40 -30.31 -16.09
CA TYR A 702 -0.44 -29.03 -15.38
C TYR A 702 0.11 -27.89 -16.24
N TRP A 703 1.26 -28.09 -16.88
CA TRP A 703 1.89 -27.02 -17.65
C TRP A 703 1.08 -26.64 -18.90
N ILE A 704 0.55 -27.62 -19.64
CA ILE A 704 -0.32 -27.38 -20.81
C ILE A 704 -1.60 -26.66 -20.41
N THR A 705 -2.23 -27.09 -19.32
CA THR A 705 -3.47 -26.47 -18.82
C THR A 705 -3.24 -25.04 -18.37
N GLU A 706 -2.15 -24.77 -17.65
CA GLU A 706 -1.77 -23.42 -17.22
C GLU A 706 -1.45 -22.52 -18.41
N VAL A 707 -0.69 -22.99 -19.40
CA VAL A 707 -0.41 -22.23 -20.62
C VAL A 707 -1.69 -21.91 -21.38
N LEU A 708 -2.60 -22.88 -21.54
CA LEU A 708 -3.89 -22.67 -22.19
C LEU A 708 -4.71 -21.59 -21.46
N LYS A 709 -4.84 -21.69 -20.13
CA LYS A 709 -5.53 -20.70 -19.29
C LYS A 709 -4.93 -19.30 -19.45
N ASN A 710 -3.60 -19.20 -19.46
CA ASN A 710 -2.89 -17.91 -19.52
C ASN A 710 -2.87 -17.32 -20.93
N ILE A 711 -2.94 -18.12 -22.01
CA ILE A 711 -3.16 -17.65 -23.38
C ILE A 711 -4.54 -16.98 -23.50
N ILE A 712 -5.58 -17.62 -22.94
CA ILE A 712 -6.94 -17.05 -22.89
C ILE A 712 -6.89 -15.73 -22.11
N HIS A 713 -6.24 -15.72 -20.95
CA HIS A 713 -6.10 -14.54 -20.10
C HIS A 713 -5.44 -13.37 -20.83
N VAL A 714 -4.25 -13.57 -21.42
CA VAL A 714 -3.53 -12.52 -22.14
C VAL A 714 -4.29 -12.03 -23.37
N THR A 715 -4.97 -12.93 -24.09
CA THR A 715 -5.81 -12.56 -25.25
C THR A 715 -6.94 -11.62 -24.82
N ILE A 716 -7.63 -11.99 -23.73
CA ILE A 716 -8.77 -11.23 -23.22
C ILE A 716 -8.32 -9.91 -22.59
N SER A 717 -7.21 -9.90 -21.84
CA SER A 717 -6.57 -8.68 -21.33
C SER A 717 -6.23 -7.69 -22.43
N GLY A 718 -5.78 -8.17 -23.60
CA GLY A 718 -5.57 -7.29 -24.76
C GLY A 718 -6.85 -6.61 -25.27
N VAL A 719 -7.99 -7.30 -25.19
CA VAL A 719 -9.31 -6.74 -25.57
C VAL A 719 -9.78 -5.69 -24.56
N TYR A 720 -9.72 -5.99 -23.26
CA TYR A 720 -10.08 -5.01 -22.21
C TYR A 720 -9.13 -3.81 -22.20
N GLY A 721 -7.83 -4.02 -22.47
CA GLY A 721 -6.87 -2.94 -22.69
C GLY A 721 -7.23 -2.06 -23.88
N SER A 722 -7.63 -2.67 -25.00
CA SER A 722 -8.09 -1.93 -26.19
C SER A 722 -9.34 -1.10 -25.90
N TRP A 723 -10.26 -1.61 -25.08
CA TRP A 723 -11.41 -0.83 -24.64
C TRP A 723 -10.99 0.35 -23.75
N TYR A 724 -10.14 0.09 -22.75
CA TYR A 724 -9.70 1.09 -21.79
C TYR A 724 -8.95 2.25 -22.45
N PHE A 725 -8.06 1.97 -23.42
CA PHE A 725 -7.22 3.01 -24.04
C PHE A 725 -7.77 3.63 -25.33
N CYS A 726 -8.76 3.01 -25.99
CA CYS A 726 -9.16 3.43 -27.35
C CYS A 726 -10.67 3.67 -27.53
N SER A 727 -11.55 3.19 -26.63
CA SER A 727 -12.99 3.16 -26.94
C SER A 727 -13.66 4.53 -27.02
N GLN A 728 -13.16 5.54 -26.30
CA GLN A 728 -13.73 6.90 -26.26
C GLN A 728 -12.97 7.91 -27.16
N LYS A 729 -11.88 7.47 -27.80
CA LYS A 729 -11.09 8.31 -28.72
C LYS A 729 -11.76 8.37 -30.10
N GLN A 730 -11.51 9.44 -30.87
CA GLN A 730 -12.10 9.64 -32.22
C GLN A 730 -11.83 8.48 -33.20
N SER A 731 -10.71 7.78 -33.03
CA SER A 731 -10.31 6.57 -33.78
C SER A 731 -11.16 5.33 -33.49
N GLY A 732 -11.85 5.31 -32.34
CA GLY A 732 -12.69 4.22 -31.87
C GLY A 732 -11.94 2.92 -31.53
N PHE A 733 -12.71 1.87 -31.25
CA PHE A 733 -12.18 0.55 -30.93
C PHE A 733 -11.48 -0.09 -32.14
N PRO A 734 -10.24 -0.61 -32.00
CA PRO A 734 -9.46 -1.10 -33.14
C PRO A 734 -10.09 -2.32 -33.82
N LYS A 735 -10.00 -2.36 -35.15
CA LYS A 735 -10.49 -3.51 -35.93
C LYS A 735 -9.66 -4.75 -35.60
N GLY A 736 -10.35 -5.88 -35.38
CA GLY A 736 -9.69 -7.17 -35.14
C GLY A 736 -8.92 -7.29 -33.83
N ALA A 737 -9.24 -6.48 -32.80
CA ALA A 737 -8.55 -6.47 -31.50
C ALA A 737 -8.33 -7.87 -30.90
N THR A 738 -9.36 -8.71 -30.90
CA THR A 738 -9.29 -10.08 -30.36
C THR A 738 -8.30 -10.95 -31.14
N ARG A 739 -8.30 -10.86 -32.48
CA ARG A 739 -7.39 -11.63 -33.35
C ARG A 739 -5.95 -11.13 -33.21
N GLY A 740 -5.76 -9.81 -33.11
CA GLY A 740 -4.45 -9.21 -32.90
C GLY A 740 -3.86 -9.55 -31.52
N ALA A 741 -4.68 -9.50 -30.47
CA ALA A 741 -4.29 -9.89 -29.12
C ALA A 741 -3.93 -11.38 -29.04
N PHE A 742 -4.75 -12.25 -29.66
CA PHE A 742 -4.48 -13.69 -29.73
C PHE A 742 -3.19 -14.00 -30.51
N LYS A 743 -2.98 -13.33 -31.66
CA LYS A 743 -1.74 -13.48 -32.42
C LYS A 743 -0.54 -13.09 -31.57
N ARG A 744 -0.64 -12.00 -30.81
CA ARG A 744 0.42 -11.53 -29.90
C ARG A 744 0.70 -12.52 -28.76
N SER A 745 -0.34 -13.11 -28.15
CA SER A 745 -0.16 -14.11 -27.08
C SER A 745 0.50 -15.39 -27.56
N VAL A 746 0.22 -15.84 -28.78
CA VAL A 746 0.78 -17.09 -29.36
C VAL A 746 2.13 -16.87 -30.07
N THR A 747 2.53 -15.62 -30.30
CA THR A 747 3.83 -15.30 -30.94
C THR A 747 4.78 -14.59 -29.97
N TYR A 748 4.70 -13.27 -29.87
CA TYR A 748 5.68 -12.45 -29.15
C TYR A 748 5.72 -12.70 -27.64
N SER A 749 4.56 -12.93 -27.03
CA SER A 749 4.43 -13.14 -25.58
C SER A 749 4.39 -14.60 -25.17
N PHE A 750 4.44 -15.54 -26.13
CA PHE A 750 4.26 -16.96 -25.85
C PHE A 750 5.32 -17.52 -24.89
N GLY A 751 6.59 -17.18 -25.08
CA GLY A 751 7.67 -17.61 -24.18
C GLY A 751 7.49 -17.11 -22.75
N SER A 752 7.08 -15.86 -22.58
CA SER A 752 6.80 -15.28 -21.25
C SER A 752 5.59 -15.93 -20.57
N ILE A 753 4.54 -16.27 -21.35
CA ILE A 753 3.39 -17.03 -20.86
C ILE A 753 3.81 -18.44 -20.43
N SER A 754 4.61 -19.13 -21.24
CA SER A 754 5.16 -20.45 -20.93
C SER A 754 6.02 -20.43 -19.67
N PHE A 755 6.86 -19.41 -19.49
CA PHE A 755 7.73 -19.30 -18.32
C PHE A 755 6.93 -19.05 -17.02
N GLY A 756 5.99 -18.11 -17.02
CA GLY A 756 5.15 -17.88 -15.82
C GLY A 756 4.29 -19.09 -15.47
N SER A 757 3.81 -19.82 -16.48
CA SER A 757 3.02 -21.06 -16.30
C SER A 757 3.88 -22.23 -15.80
N LEU A 758 5.16 -22.28 -16.16
CA LEU A 758 6.10 -23.31 -15.70
C LEU A 758 6.29 -23.26 -14.18
N ILE A 759 6.40 -22.06 -13.61
CA ILE A 759 6.57 -21.88 -12.16
C ILE A 759 5.37 -22.47 -11.41
N VAL A 760 4.15 -22.19 -11.88
CA VAL A 760 2.91 -22.74 -11.30
C VAL A 760 2.89 -24.26 -11.43
N ALA A 761 3.21 -24.80 -12.61
CA ALA A 761 3.23 -26.24 -12.85
C ALA A 761 4.23 -26.99 -11.95
N ILE A 762 5.41 -26.42 -11.70
CA ILE A 762 6.41 -26.98 -10.77
C ILE A 762 5.87 -26.99 -9.34
N ILE A 763 5.24 -25.91 -8.88
CA ILE A 763 4.68 -25.84 -7.53
C ILE A 763 3.53 -26.85 -7.36
N GLN A 764 2.66 -26.99 -8.37
CA GLN A 764 1.59 -27.99 -8.37
C GLN A 764 2.14 -29.42 -8.32
N LEU A 765 3.23 -29.70 -9.06
CA LEU A 765 3.92 -30.98 -9.00
C LEU A 765 4.51 -31.24 -7.61
N LEU A 766 5.19 -30.26 -7.01
CA LEU A 766 5.74 -30.36 -5.65
C LEU A 766 4.64 -30.62 -4.61
N ARG A 767 3.47 -29.99 -4.76
CA ARG A 767 2.31 -30.22 -3.90
C ARG A 767 1.85 -31.68 -4.00
N GLN A 768 1.79 -32.22 -5.20
CA GLN A 768 1.40 -33.61 -5.42
C GLN A 768 2.42 -34.61 -4.86
N VAL A 769 3.72 -34.33 -5.01
CA VAL A 769 4.80 -35.11 -4.41
C VAL A 769 4.69 -35.08 -2.87
N CYS A 770 4.40 -33.93 -2.29
CA CYS A 770 4.21 -33.80 -0.84
C CYS A 770 3.00 -34.59 -0.33
N ASN A 771 1.88 -34.56 -1.06
CA ASN A 771 0.69 -35.36 -0.74
C ASN A 771 0.97 -36.87 -0.84
N ALA A 772 1.70 -37.30 -1.88
CA ALA A 772 2.11 -38.69 -2.04
C ALA A 772 3.08 -39.14 -0.93
N ALA A 773 4.04 -38.29 -0.54
CA ALA A 773 4.96 -38.55 0.57
C ALA A 773 4.20 -38.66 1.91
N LYS A 774 3.21 -37.79 2.14
CA LYS A 774 2.32 -37.87 3.31
C LYS A 774 1.58 -39.21 3.38
N GLN A 775 1.02 -39.67 2.26
CA GLN A 775 0.34 -40.97 2.19
C GLN A 775 1.30 -42.14 2.43
N ASN A 776 2.54 -42.08 1.95
CA ASN A 776 3.53 -43.11 2.20
C ASN A 776 3.97 -43.16 3.68
N SER A 777 4.20 -42.00 4.32
CA SER A 777 4.44 -41.95 5.77
C SER A 777 3.23 -42.39 6.59
N ALA A 778 2.01 -42.20 6.06
CA ALA A 778 0.78 -42.77 6.64
C ALA A 778 0.77 -44.29 6.60
N ALA A 779 1.09 -44.88 5.45
CA ALA A 779 1.19 -46.33 5.29
C ALA A 779 2.29 -46.95 6.18
N GLN A 780 3.38 -46.22 6.43
CA GLN A 780 4.50 -46.66 7.29
C GLN A 780 4.27 -46.41 8.79
N GLY A 781 3.13 -45.84 9.20
CA GLY A 781 2.85 -45.51 10.61
C GLY A 781 3.72 -44.40 11.20
N ASN A 782 4.51 -43.68 10.38
CA ASN A 782 5.38 -42.60 10.82
C ASN A 782 4.59 -41.30 11.01
N MET A 783 4.04 -41.12 12.21
CA MET A 783 3.23 -39.96 12.61
C MET A 783 3.97 -38.62 12.44
N VAL A 784 5.28 -38.59 12.74
CA VAL A 784 6.10 -37.38 12.62
C VAL A 784 6.25 -36.98 11.15
N GLY A 785 6.53 -37.95 10.28
CA GLY A 785 6.59 -37.73 8.83
C GLY A 785 5.27 -37.21 8.26
N GLN A 786 4.15 -37.76 8.70
CA GLN A 786 2.81 -37.30 8.27
C GLN A 786 2.54 -35.84 8.63
N ILE A 787 2.89 -35.42 9.85
CA ILE A 787 2.70 -34.03 10.31
C ILE A 787 3.63 -33.09 9.54
N MET A 788 4.90 -33.46 9.36
CA MET A 788 5.88 -32.67 8.61
C MET A 788 5.46 -32.45 7.15
N PHE A 789 5.04 -33.51 6.45
CA PHE A 789 4.54 -33.37 5.08
C PHE A 789 3.19 -32.65 5.01
N CYS A 790 2.37 -32.69 6.07
CA CYS A 790 1.16 -31.87 6.15
C CYS A 790 1.50 -30.37 6.20
N ILE A 791 2.45 -29.96 7.06
CA ILE A 791 2.89 -28.56 7.18
C ILE A 791 3.53 -28.09 5.86
N LEU A 792 4.42 -28.90 5.29
CA LEU A 792 5.04 -28.60 4.00
C LEU A 792 3.99 -28.47 2.88
N GLY A 793 2.99 -29.35 2.86
CA GLY A 793 1.88 -29.29 1.92
C GLY A 793 1.07 -27.99 2.05
N CYS A 794 0.83 -27.51 3.29
CA CYS A 794 0.19 -26.22 3.53
C CYS A 794 1.04 -25.04 3.04
N LEU A 795 2.35 -25.05 3.28
CA LEU A 795 3.28 -24.00 2.82
C LEU A 795 3.35 -23.95 1.29
N ILE A 796 3.41 -25.12 0.63
CA ILE A 796 3.39 -25.20 -0.84
C ILE A 796 2.04 -24.72 -1.38
N SER A 797 0.93 -25.04 -0.72
CA SER A 797 -0.39 -24.54 -1.13
C SER A 797 -0.52 -23.02 -0.99
N LEU A 798 0.11 -22.42 0.03
CA LEU A 798 0.17 -20.97 0.18
C LEU A 798 1.03 -20.34 -0.92
N LEU A 799 2.17 -20.96 -1.24
CA LEU A 799 3.05 -20.51 -2.32
C LEU A 799 2.35 -20.60 -3.69
N ASP A 800 1.63 -21.69 -3.95
CA ASP A 800 0.83 -21.88 -5.17
C ASP A 800 -0.19 -20.75 -5.33
N TRP A 801 -0.94 -20.45 -4.27
CA TRP A 801 -1.91 -19.36 -4.26
C TRP A 801 -1.25 -17.99 -4.54
N LEU A 802 -0.13 -17.69 -3.87
CA LEU A 802 0.57 -16.41 -4.01
C LEU A 802 1.12 -16.22 -5.43
N VAL A 803 1.77 -17.24 -5.98
CA VAL A 803 2.34 -17.19 -7.33
C VAL A 803 1.26 -17.07 -8.39
N GLN A 804 0.14 -17.81 -8.26
CA GLN A 804 -0.98 -17.70 -9.20
C GLN A 804 -1.60 -16.29 -9.15
N PHE A 805 -1.82 -15.74 -7.96
CA PHE A 805 -2.33 -14.39 -7.78
C PHE A 805 -1.43 -13.35 -8.45
N PHE A 806 -0.13 -13.42 -8.21
CA PHE A 806 0.83 -12.47 -8.80
C PHE A 806 0.94 -12.61 -10.32
N ASN A 807 0.92 -13.85 -10.83
CA ASN A 807 0.98 -14.16 -12.25
C ASN A 807 -0.21 -13.56 -13.02
N GLU A 808 -1.40 -13.56 -12.44
CA GLU A 808 -2.61 -13.00 -13.05
C GLU A 808 -2.42 -11.52 -13.45
N TYR A 809 -1.82 -10.72 -12.56
CA TYR A 809 -1.53 -9.30 -12.83
C TYR A 809 -0.33 -9.13 -13.77
N ALA A 810 0.72 -9.95 -13.60
CA ALA A 810 1.88 -9.91 -14.49
C ALA A 810 1.52 -10.25 -15.95
N PHE A 811 0.63 -11.22 -16.18
CA PHE A 811 0.14 -11.54 -17.52
C PHE A 811 -0.73 -10.43 -18.12
N SER A 812 -1.56 -9.77 -17.29
CA SER A 812 -2.32 -8.59 -17.72
C SER A 812 -1.36 -7.47 -18.17
N TYR A 813 -0.27 -7.25 -17.44
CA TYR A 813 0.77 -6.30 -17.84
C TYR A 813 1.49 -6.71 -19.14
N ILE A 814 1.82 -7.99 -19.32
CA ILE A 814 2.41 -8.49 -20.58
C ILE A 814 1.46 -8.26 -21.76
N ALA A 815 0.15 -8.46 -21.56
CA ALA A 815 -0.86 -8.21 -22.59
C ALA A 815 -0.87 -6.76 -23.06
N LEU A 816 -0.77 -5.80 -22.12
CA LEU A 816 -0.76 -4.37 -22.41
C LEU A 816 0.59 -3.91 -22.99
N TYR A 817 1.69 -4.16 -22.28
CA TYR A 817 3.00 -3.54 -22.53
C TYR A 817 4.00 -4.42 -23.29
N GLY A 818 3.81 -5.73 -23.32
CA GLY A 818 4.60 -6.63 -24.19
C GLY A 818 6.04 -6.87 -23.72
N LYS A 819 6.30 -6.71 -22.41
CA LYS A 819 7.59 -7.01 -21.78
C LYS A 819 7.76 -8.52 -21.54
N ALA A 820 9.00 -8.95 -21.28
CA ALA A 820 9.31 -10.31 -20.82
C ALA A 820 8.75 -10.56 -19.40
N TYR A 821 8.67 -11.82 -18.97
CA TYR A 821 7.99 -12.17 -17.72
C TYR A 821 8.66 -11.59 -16.47
N ILE A 822 9.99 -11.72 -16.30
CA ILE A 822 10.67 -11.19 -15.09
C ILE A 822 10.53 -9.65 -14.98
N PRO A 823 10.77 -8.86 -16.04
CA PRO A 823 10.48 -7.43 -16.01
C PRO A 823 9.01 -7.10 -15.70
N ALA A 824 8.06 -7.83 -16.29
CA ALA A 824 6.63 -7.60 -16.04
C ALA A 824 6.23 -7.95 -14.59
N ALA A 825 6.76 -9.05 -14.06
CA ALA A 825 6.66 -9.42 -12.66
C ALA A 825 7.21 -8.29 -11.77
N LYS A 826 8.42 -7.80 -12.04
CA LYS A 826 9.01 -6.70 -11.26
C LYS A 826 8.14 -5.42 -11.32
N SER A 827 7.64 -5.04 -12.49
CA SER A 827 6.72 -3.90 -12.64
C SER A 827 5.40 -4.11 -11.89
N THR A 828 4.88 -5.34 -11.87
CA THR A 828 3.68 -5.71 -11.08
C THR A 828 3.94 -5.61 -9.58
N TRP A 829 5.13 -5.99 -9.12
CA TRP A 829 5.53 -5.79 -7.72
C TRP A 829 5.62 -4.31 -7.35
N HIS A 830 6.25 -3.50 -8.20
CA HIS A 830 6.28 -2.05 -8.03
C HIS A 830 4.88 -1.43 -8.03
N MET A 831 4.00 -1.90 -8.92
CA MET A 831 2.60 -1.49 -8.96
C MET A 831 1.88 -1.75 -7.63
N MET A 832 2.05 -2.94 -7.06
CA MET A 832 1.39 -3.34 -5.81
C MET A 832 1.97 -2.58 -4.60
N LYS A 833 3.28 -2.30 -4.59
CA LYS A 833 3.95 -1.67 -3.44
C LYS A 833 3.96 -0.14 -3.48
N ASP A 834 4.22 0.44 -4.65
CA ASP A 834 4.57 1.86 -4.78
C ASP A 834 3.34 2.72 -5.12
N ARG A 835 2.26 2.13 -5.67
CA ARG A 835 1.03 2.86 -6.08
C ARG A 835 -0.21 2.58 -5.21
N GLY A 836 -0.12 1.77 -4.15
CA GLY A 836 -1.23 1.52 -3.21
C GLY A 836 -2.42 0.74 -3.79
N ILE A 837 -2.20 0.04 -4.91
CA ILE A 837 -3.22 -0.73 -5.64
C ILE A 837 -3.52 -2.07 -4.97
N ASP A 838 -2.60 -2.54 -4.13
CA ASP A 838 -2.82 -3.66 -3.23
C ASP A 838 -4.08 -3.48 -2.39
N ALA A 839 -4.39 -2.26 -1.92
CA ALA A 839 -5.62 -1.98 -1.18
C ALA A 839 -6.88 -2.21 -2.03
N LEU A 840 -6.89 -1.77 -3.30
CA LEU A 840 -8.02 -1.98 -4.22
C LEU A 840 -8.18 -3.45 -4.60
N VAL A 841 -7.06 -4.12 -4.87
CA VAL A 841 -7.05 -5.54 -5.22
C VAL A 841 -7.51 -6.39 -4.05
N ASN A 842 -7.06 -6.10 -2.82
CA ASN A 842 -7.47 -6.81 -1.61
C ASN A 842 -8.94 -6.56 -1.21
N GLU A 843 -9.50 -5.43 -1.62
CA GLU A 843 -10.91 -5.11 -1.45
C GLU A 843 -11.81 -5.74 -2.53
N CYS A 844 -11.22 -6.21 -3.63
CA CYS A 844 -11.94 -6.90 -4.69
C CYS A 844 -12.09 -8.40 -4.41
N LEU A 845 -13.29 -8.81 -4.00
CA LEU A 845 -13.62 -10.20 -3.64
C LEU A 845 -13.98 -11.09 -4.84
N ILE A 846 -13.82 -10.62 -6.09
CA ILE A 846 -14.24 -11.36 -7.28
C ILE A 846 -13.51 -12.71 -7.37
N ASN A 847 -12.20 -12.76 -7.15
CA ASN A 847 -11.43 -14.01 -7.28
C ASN A 847 -11.85 -15.07 -6.24
N PRO A 848 -11.97 -14.75 -4.93
CA PRO A 848 -12.57 -15.66 -3.95
C PRO A 848 -13.99 -16.11 -4.33
N VAL A 849 -14.87 -15.16 -4.71
CA VAL A 849 -16.28 -15.45 -5.10
C VAL A 849 -16.36 -16.45 -6.24
N LEU A 850 -15.65 -16.19 -7.33
CA LEU A 850 -15.64 -17.05 -8.50
C LEU A 850 -15.04 -18.43 -8.20
N THR A 851 -14.03 -18.49 -7.33
CA THR A 851 -13.43 -19.77 -6.92
C THR A 851 -14.40 -20.62 -6.12
N MET A 852 -15.19 -20.02 -5.21
CA MET A 852 -16.21 -20.77 -4.46
C MET A 852 -17.33 -21.25 -5.37
N GLY A 853 -17.71 -20.45 -6.36
CA GLY A 853 -18.60 -20.89 -7.44
C GLY A 853 -18.08 -22.10 -8.21
N SER A 854 -16.78 -22.12 -8.53
CA SER A 854 -16.16 -23.29 -9.19
C SER A 854 -16.13 -24.54 -8.31
N VAL A 855 -15.99 -24.40 -6.99
CA VAL A 855 -16.09 -25.50 -6.04
C VAL A 855 -17.53 -26.03 -5.98
N PHE A 856 -18.54 -25.14 -6.01
CA PHE A 856 -19.93 -25.55 -6.12
C PHE A 856 -20.20 -26.36 -7.40
N VAL A 857 -19.70 -25.89 -8.55
CA VAL A 857 -19.79 -26.64 -9.82
C VAL A 857 -19.12 -28.01 -9.71
N ALA A 858 -17.95 -28.09 -9.06
CA ALA A 858 -17.25 -29.35 -8.82
C ALA A 858 -18.09 -30.32 -7.96
N TYR A 859 -18.76 -29.84 -6.90
CA TYR A 859 -19.67 -30.67 -6.10
C TYR A 859 -20.87 -31.19 -6.90
N VAL A 860 -21.45 -30.36 -7.77
CA VAL A 860 -22.54 -30.80 -8.68
C VAL A 860 -22.05 -31.89 -9.62
N CYS A 861 -20.83 -31.75 -10.18
CA CYS A 861 -20.24 -32.77 -11.04
C CYS A 861 -20.05 -34.10 -10.28
N VAL A 862 -19.55 -34.04 -9.05
CA VAL A 862 -19.40 -35.21 -8.16
C VAL A 862 -20.75 -35.88 -7.89
N LEU A 863 -21.79 -35.09 -7.56
CA LEU A 863 -23.14 -35.61 -7.33
C LEU A 863 -23.72 -36.29 -8.58
N MET A 864 -23.60 -35.66 -9.75
CA MET A 864 -24.09 -36.23 -11.01
C MET A 864 -23.34 -37.52 -11.37
N SER A 865 -22.05 -37.60 -11.04
CA SER A 865 -21.23 -38.80 -11.23
C SER A 865 -21.65 -39.92 -10.28
N TYR A 866 -21.91 -39.59 -9.02
CA TYR A 866 -22.43 -40.54 -8.03
C TYR A 866 -23.80 -41.11 -8.42
N LEU A 867 -24.72 -40.25 -8.87
CA LEU A 867 -26.05 -40.67 -9.32
C LEU A 867 -25.95 -41.58 -10.55
N TYR A 868 -25.07 -41.25 -11.49
CA TYR A 868 -24.81 -42.09 -12.66
C TYR A 868 -24.28 -43.47 -12.28
N LEU A 869 -23.36 -43.56 -11.31
CA LEU A 869 -22.84 -44.83 -10.83
C LEU A 869 -23.85 -45.63 -9.98
N ARG A 870 -24.69 -44.95 -9.21
CA ARG A 870 -25.67 -45.60 -8.32
C ARG A 870 -26.88 -46.15 -9.06
N TYR A 871 -27.35 -45.45 -10.09
CA TYR A 871 -28.55 -45.81 -10.85
C TYR A 871 -28.25 -46.35 -12.25
N GLY A 872 -27.08 -46.08 -12.81
CA GLY A 872 -26.57 -46.84 -13.94
C GLY A 872 -26.08 -48.19 -13.44
N ASN A 873 -26.47 -49.29 -14.07
CA ASN A 873 -26.11 -50.67 -13.71
C ASN A 873 -24.59 -50.95 -13.88
N VAL A 874 -23.74 -50.20 -13.19
CA VAL A 874 -22.27 -50.19 -13.33
C VAL A 874 -21.68 -50.71 -12.02
N VAL A 875 -21.51 -52.03 -11.92
CA VAL A 875 -20.86 -52.66 -10.76
C VAL A 875 -19.37 -52.37 -10.81
N MET A 876 -18.89 -51.52 -9.91
CA MET A 876 -17.47 -51.20 -9.70
C MET A 876 -17.09 -51.52 -8.26
N ASP A 877 -15.83 -51.89 -8.01
CA ASP A 877 -15.31 -52.10 -6.66
C ASP A 877 -15.39 -50.80 -5.83
N THR A 878 -15.59 -50.90 -4.52
CA THR A 878 -15.75 -49.75 -3.59
C THR A 878 -14.61 -48.73 -3.67
N ASN A 879 -13.39 -49.18 -3.98
CA ASN A 879 -12.22 -48.31 -4.15
C ASN A 879 -12.27 -47.43 -5.42
N TYR A 880 -12.99 -47.85 -6.46
CA TYR A 880 -13.10 -47.10 -7.72
C TYR A 880 -14.04 -45.92 -7.62
N TYR A 881 -15.10 -46.02 -6.79
CA TYR A 881 -16.02 -44.91 -6.54
C TYR A 881 -15.27 -43.68 -6.03
N ALA A 882 -14.35 -43.85 -5.06
CA ALA A 882 -13.59 -42.75 -4.51
C ALA A 882 -12.68 -42.04 -5.55
N VAL A 883 -12.03 -42.83 -6.42
CA VAL A 883 -11.14 -42.30 -7.47
C VAL A 883 -11.92 -41.53 -8.53
N ILE A 884 -13.07 -42.06 -8.97
CA ILE A 884 -13.93 -41.40 -9.96
C ILE A 884 -14.51 -40.10 -9.39
N MET A 885 -14.93 -40.12 -8.12
CA MET A 885 -15.47 -38.93 -7.45
C MET A 885 -14.39 -37.84 -7.32
N ALA A 886 -13.17 -38.20 -6.91
CA ALA A 886 -12.04 -37.28 -6.84
C ALA A 886 -11.68 -36.69 -8.22
N TYR A 887 -11.67 -37.53 -9.26
CA TYR A 887 -11.46 -37.09 -10.63
C TYR A 887 -12.54 -36.11 -11.10
N SER A 888 -13.81 -36.43 -10.85
CA SER A 888 -14.96 -35.61 -11.26
C SER A 888 -14.95 -34.24 -10.59
N PHE A 889 -14.52 -34.18 -9.32
CA PHE A 889 -14.30 -32.93 -8.61
C PHE A 889 -13.21 -32.09 -9.28
N LEU A 890 -12.04 -32.67 -9.52
CA LEU A 890 -10.89 -31.94 -10.08
C LEU A 890 -11.19 -31.43 -11.50
N VAL A 891 -11.81 -32.26 -12.35
CA VAL A 891 -12.17 -31.88 -13.72
C VAL A 891 -13.25 -30.81 -13.73
N GLY A 892 -14.31 -30.96 -12.92
CA GLY A 892 -15.35 -29.94 -12.77
C GLY A 892 -14.78 -28.58 -12.32
N LEU A 893 -13.89 -28.60 -11.33
CA LEU A 893 -13.21 -27.41 -10.82
C LEU A 893 -12.34 -26.74 -11.90
N GLN A 894 -11.57 -27.52 -12.65
CA GLN A 894 -10.65 -27.00 -13.68
C GLN A 894 -11.41 -26.41 -14.87
N ILE A 895 -12.40 -27.14 -15.42
CA ILE A 895 -13.20 -26.66 -16.54
C ILE A 895 -13.94 -25.38 -16.15
N CYS A 896 -14.56 -25.34 -14.96
CA CYS A 896 -15.23 -24.13 -14.49
C CYS A 896 -14.27 -22.94 -14.35
N ASN A 897 -13.05 -23.16 -13.86
CA ASN A 897 -12.06 -22.09 -13.76
C ASN A 897 -11.65 -21.52 -15.12
N VAL A 898 -11.58 -22.35 -16.18
CA VAL A 898 -11.33 -21.89 -17.56
C VAL A 898 -12.47 -20.99 -18.06
N PHE A 899 -13.72 -21.36 -17.80
CA PHE A 899 -14.88 -20.53 -18.16
C PHE A 899 -14.93 -19.18 -17.42
N LEU A 900 -14.34 -19.10 -16.22
CA LEU A 900 -14.32 -17.88 -15.41
C LEU A 900 -13.14 -16.95 -15.74
N VAL A 901 -12.16 -17.40 -16.52
CA VAL A 901 -11.00 -16.59 -16.95
C VAL A 901 -11.40 -15.23 -17.52
N PRO A 902 -12.38 -15.08 -18.44
CA PRO A 902 -12.69 -13.79 -19.04
C PRO A 902 -13.06 -12.69 -18.05
N ILE A 903 -13.69 -13.07 -16.95
CA ILE A 903 -14.10 -12.14 -15.90
C ILE A 903 -12.89 -11.78 -15.04
N LYS A 904 -12.10 -12.79 -14.62
CA LYS A 904 -10.85 -12.60 -13.87
C LYS A 904 -9.87 -11.71 -14.65
N SER A 905 -9.66 -11.99 -15.93
CA SER A 905 -8.82 -11.21 -16.83
C SER A 905 -9.29 -9.77 -16.99
N GLY A 906 -10.60 -9.53 -17.11
CA GLY A 906 -11.13 -8.18 -17.23
C GLY A 906 -10.87 -7.33 -15.99
N VAL A 907 -11.08 -7.90 -14.80
CA VAL A 907 -10.83 -7.23 -13.52
C VAL A 907 -9.34 -6.93 -13.34
N ALA A 908 -8.48 -7.93 -13.54
CA ALA A 908 -7.03 -7.76 -13.43
C ALA A 908 -6.51 -6.72 -14.42
N THR A 909 -7.02 -6.71 -15.65
CA THR A 909 -6.63 -5.72 -16.67
C THR A 909 -7.08 -4.32 -16.31
N LEU A 910 -8.30 -4.14 -15.78
CA LEU A 910 -8.75 -2.82 -15.33
C LEU A 910 -7.85 -2.27 -14.22
N PHE A 911 -7.48 -3.11 -13.26
CA PHE A 911 -6.56 -2.71 -12.19
C PHE A 911 -5.17 -2.35 -12.72
N VAL A 912 -4.59 -3.17 -13.60
CA VAL A 912 -3.27 -2.87 -14.20
C VAL A 912 -3.34 -1.61 -15.07
N ALA A 913 -4.39 -1.41 -15.87
CA ALA A 913 -4.51 -0.23 -16.72
C ALA A 913 -4.69 1.05 -15.88
N MET A 914 -5.56 1.00 -14.87
CA MET A 914 -5.75 2.09 -13.90
C MET A 914 -4.47 2.39 -13.13
N ALA A 915 -3.69 1.35 -12.84
CA ALA A 915 -2.46 1.50 -12.09
C ALA A 915 -1.44 2.39 -12.78
N PHE A 916 -1.22 2.10 -14.05
CA PHE A 916 -0.15 2.69 -14.82
C PHE A 916 -0.59 4.00 -15.47
N ASP A 917 -1.85 4.10 -15.91
CA ASP A 917 -2.41 5.26 -16.62
C ASP A 917 -3.77 5.72 -16.05
N PRO A 918 -3.82 6.17 -14.78
CA PRO A 918 -5.06 6.56 -14.08
C PRO A 918 -5.84 7.69 -14.77
N ALA A 919 -5.15 8.57 -15.50
CA ALA A 919 -5.75 9.71 -16.19
C ALA A 919 -6.76 9.30 -17.28
N VAL A 920 -6.58 8.13 -17.90
CA VAL A 920 -7.51 7.62 -18.92
C VAL A 920 -8.87 7.33 -18.30
N LEU A 921 -8.90 6.70 -17.12
CA LEU A 921 -10.17 6.45 -16.41
C LEU A 921 -10.88 7.75 -16.03
N GLN A 922 -10.15 8.75 -15.55
CA GLN A 922 -10.73 10.04 -15.14
C GLN A 922 -11.29 10.83 -16.33
N ASN A 923 -10.56 10.87 -17.44
CA ASN A 923 -10.91 11.71 -18.58
C ASN A 923 -11.89 11.03 -19.54
N GLU A 924 -11.73 9.72 -19.79
CA GLU A 924 -12.52 9.00 -20.78
C GLU A 924 -13.75 8.30 -20.16
N PHE A 925 -13.73 7.94 -18.86
CA PHE A 925 -14.83 7.25 -18.19
C PHE A 925 -15.25 7.90 -16.86
N PRO A 926 -15.69 9.17 -16.87
CA PRO A 926 -16.02 9.91 -15.64
C PRO A 926 -17.13 9.24 -14.82
N ASP A 927 -18.18 8.68 -15.44
CA ASP A 927 -19.27 7.99 -14.71
C ASP A 927 -18.77 6.73 -13.98
N LEU A 928 -17.89 5.93 -14.61
CA LEU A 928 -17.30 4.77 -13.95
C LEU A 928 -16.38 5.21 -12.80
N TYR A 929 -15.55 6.23 -13.03
CA TYR A 929 -14.68 6.80 -11.99
C TYR A 929 -15.48 7.32 -10.79
N ASP A 930 -16.54 8.10 -11.04
CA ASP A 930 -17.38 8.67 -9.98
C ASP A 930 -18.11 7.60 -9.17
N ARG A 931 -18.61 6.55 -9.83
CA ARG A 931 -19.19 5.39 -9.13
C ARG A 931 -18.13 4.65 -8.30
N MET A 932 -16.91 4.48 -8.83
CA MET A 932 -15.82 3.82 -8.11
C MET A 932 -15.42 4.62 -6.87
N VAL A 933 -15.32 5.95 -6.99
CA VAL A 933 -15.05 6.85 -5.86
C VAL A 933 -16.22 6.88 -4.88
N GLY A 934 -17.46 6.83 -5.37
CA GLY A 934 -18.67 6.81 -4.54
C GLY A 934 -18.79 5.54 -3.69
N VAL A 935 -18.37 4.39 -4.23
CA VAL A 935 -18.41 3.09 -3.54
C VAL A 935 -17.16 2.86 -2.69
N TYR A 936 -15.99 3.25 -3.18
CA TYR A 936 -14.72 3.09 -2.48
C TYR A 936 -13.85 4.36 -2.61
N PRO A 937 -14.00 5.33 -1.70
CA PRO A 937 -13.37 6.64 -1.82
C PRO A 937 -11.82 6.63 -1.83
N HIS A 938 -11.20 5.52 -1.42
CA HIS A 938 -9.75 5.34 -1.46
C HIS A 938 -9.20 5.18 -2.91
N VAL A 939 -10.07 4.87 -3.90
CA VAL A 939 -9.72 4.90 -5.35
C VAL A 939 -9.08 6.24 -5.73
N GLN A 940 -9.58 7.35 -5.17
CA GLN A 940 -9.05 8.67 -5.43
C GLN A 940 -7.60 8.84 -4.96
N GLN A 941 -7.20 8.18 -3.86
CA GLN A 941 -5.84 8.26 -3.34
C GLN A 941 -4.85 7.48 -4.22
N VAL A 942 -5.31 6.36 -4.79
CA VAL A 942 -4.52 5.49 -5.67
C VAL A 942 -4.37 6.06 -7.08
N VAL A 943 -5.42 6.69 -7.60
CA VAL A 943 -5.43 7.32 -8.93
C VAL A 943 -4.63 8.63 -8.95
N HIS A 944 -4.45 9.29 -7.80
CA HIS A 944 -3.66 10.52 -7.67
C HIS A 944 -2.25 10.32 -7.07
N ALA A 945 -1.88 9.08 -6.72
CA ALA A 945 -0.53 8.69 -6.30
C ALA A 945 0.31 8.31 -7.50
#